data_AF-A0A1B8UKQ9-F1
#
_entry.id   AF-A0A1B8UKQ9-F1
#
_cell.length_a   1.000
_cell.length_b   1.000
_cell.length_c   1.000
_cell.angle_alpha   90.00
_cell.angle_beta   90.00
_cell.angle_gamma   90.00
#
_symmetry.space_group_name_H-M   'P 1'
#
loop_
_entity.id
_entity.type
_entity.pdbx_description
1 polymer ?
#
loop_
_entity_poly.entity_id
_entity_poly.type
_entity_poly.pdbx_seq_one_letter_code
_entity_poly.pdbx_strand_id
1 'polypeptide(L)'
;MGKTIRYPFSSHHWRKSVAIMTIAAVVAGTIGWNVSPSPAVAATAAAGQQEMLRLKVGSTSATWNGEKLAIVKPYVRQGTTMVPLSIFTNVFEAALKWEKDNAVILEGDAVSIRMRIGQKQAMMNGKLVTLAVAPEMTGGTAMVPLKQVAQAFGATYSVDKDKSIILRWKQAGILAGAAVDVGAKAARVGDFYYQWNMVIPRGWTHEGLSPEEFAVVFTDPTEHVFITINALDWASKPLEHWSDAFKGQASEQQLMEYLQTEELDDESEMYEASTGKVDGIAYAQSVFINEEDMYLARVFSANGKRYIVRIFDANAQRPKQMLQYVPLINTFRPNFSAGAATNISSVKDGYRNTKMWGKGLTMDLPVDWASSDTYFQSYGSKNWEQSVNYNIATAAPGLTLDQFAKNHLSYLKKTTKSEYLQVDPEQDVKLADGKMAKSIKIKSRVDEKNWKVSMHLLVVDQGVQYLMIYHCPDNSEGISLGNRLFSSVKVDGSVKKDLESPEDFPQGEEWYKDWSVSSTRKAPNYGFTLQVPDWWTSGFYAWGEENYDVELDEGMIAYYSRPDSDFSVYVDQVRTVEEALARWEDYYKGEGDTRVEIVKQEKTTVQGNKAYAVEMKVFSEAGQLSFTVNLLLIAREGKVFSLVYSMEDTARTPELLDSFKRTMESFQFTEQVTNKKS
;
A
#
# COMPACT_ATOMS: atom_id res chain seq x y z
N MET A 1 -6.49 -15.07 -27.62
CA MET A 1 -6.31 -15.32 -26.18
C MET A 1 -5.15 -14.48 -25.69
N GLY A 2 -5.39 -13.26 -25.23
CA GLY A 2 -4.41 -12.52 -24.43
C GLY A 2 -4.75 -12.74 -22.96
N LYS A 3 -3.78 -13.13 -22.14
CA LYS A 3 -3.93 -13.04 -20.68
C LYS A 3 -3.53 -11.63 -20.27
N THR A 4 -4.48 -10.81 -19.86
CA THR A 4 -4.16 -9.58 -19.13
C THR A 4 -3.53 -9.98 -17.81
N ILE A 5 -2.26 -9.61 -17.58
CA ILE A 5 -1.63 -9.79 -16.27
C ILE A 5 -2.34 -8.85 -15.30
N ARG A 6 -2.92 -9.41 -14.23
CA ARG A 6 -3.45 -8.61 -13.13
C ARG A 6 -2.27 -8.10 -12.30
N TYR A 7 -1.91 -6.83 -12.50
CA TYR A 7 -1.09 -6.12 -11.53
C TYR A 7 -1.83 -6.07 -10.18
N PRO A 8 -1.21 -6.41 -9.04
CA PRO A 8 -1.86 -6.49 -7.73
C PRO A 8 -2.05 -5.11 -7.07
N PHE A 9 -2.59 -4.14 -7.83
CA PHE A 9 -2.76 -2.75 -7.42
C PHE A 9 -4.21 -2.24 -7.61
N SER A 10 -5.17 -3.14 -7.43
CA SER A 10 -6.57 -2.80 -7.14
C SER A 10 -7.08 -3.63 -5.96
N SER A 11 -8.13 -3.15 -5.29
CA SER A 11 -8.72 -3.67 -4.04
C SER A 11 -7.88 -3.51 -2.73
N HIS A 12 -8.19 -2.42 -2.01
CA HIS A 12 -8.47 -2.36 -0.56
C HIS A 12 -7.47 -2.83 0.52
N HIS A 13 -6.36 -3.52 0.23
CA HIS A 13 -5.59 -4.20 1.28
C HIS A 13 -4.43 -3.42 1.94
N TRP A 14 -4.09 -2.20 1.49
CA TRP A 14 -2.94 -1.44 1.98
C TRP A 14 -3.30 -0.26 2.91
N ARG A 15 -4.00 -0.55 4.02
CA ARG A 15 -4.29 0.43 5.12
C ARG A 15 -4.26 -0.16 6.54
N LYS A 16 -3.35 -1.10 6.84
CA LYS A 16 -3.05 -1.52 8.23
C LYS A 16 -1.56 -1.85 8.41
N SER A 17 -0.82 -0.89 8.99
CA SER A 17 0.32 -1.11 9.92
C SER A 17 0.99 0.23 10.26
N VAL A 18 0.37 1.01 11.15
CA VAL A 18 1.09 2.01 11.96
C VAL A 18 1.14 1.46 13.38
N ALA A 19 2.26 0.84 13.73
CA ALA A 19 2.49 0.24 15.04
C ALA A 19 3.73 0.88 15.67
N ILE A 20 3.52 1.73 16.68
CA ILE A 20 4.61 2.29 17.47
C ILE A 20 5.12 1.21 18.42
N MET A 21 6.38 0.81 18.29
CA MET A 21 7.09 0.06 19.33
C MET A 21 8.51 0.59 19.56
N THR A 22 8.93 0.52 20.82
CA THR A 22 10.15 1.14 21.34
C THR A 22 11.20 0.12 21.77
N ILE A 23 12.44 0.36 21.34
CA ILE A 23 13.69 0.15 22.09
C ILE A 23 14.19 -1.31 22.29
N ALA A 24 15.48 -1.46 21.94
CA ALA A 24 16.44 -2.53 22.30
C ALA A 24 16.31 -3.87 21.54
N ALA A 25 17.42 -4.61 21.30
CA ALA A 25 18.79 -4.41 21.80
C ALA A 25 19.88 -4.56 20.70
N VAL A 26 20.91 -3.71 20.78
CA VAL A 26 22.11 -3.81 19.91
C VAL A 26 23.01 -4.96 20.36
N VAL A 27 23.33 -5.88 19.45
CA VAL A 27 24.43 -6.84 19.59
C VAL A 27 25.56 -6.44 18.64
N ALA A 28 26.58 -5.77 19.16
CA ALA A 28 27.67 -5.21 18.36
C ALA A 28 28.66 -6.29 17.85
N GLY A 29 28.43 -6.81 16.65
CA GLY A 29 29.39 -7.66 15.93
C GLY A 29 30.43 -6.82 15.18
N THR A 30 31.64 -6.70 15.71
CA THR A 30 32.71 -5.89 15.09
C THR A 30 33.34 -6.60 13.88
N ILE A 31 32.82 -6.34 12.68
CA ILE A 31 33.46 -6.77 11.42
C ILE A 31 34.49 -5.72 10.98
N GLY A 32 35.70 -6.18 10.64
CA GLY A 32 36.81 -5.32 10.23
C GLY A 32 36.66 -4.79 8.80
N TRP A 33 36.78 -3.48 8.61
CA TRP A 33 36.63 -2.81 7.32
C TRP A 33 37.88 -3.03 6.45
N ASN A 34 37.78 -3.90 5.43
CA ASN A 34 38.81 -4.04 4.41
C ASN A 34 38.60 -3.01 3.28
N VAL A 35 39.62 -2.19 3.02
CA VAL A 35 39.60 -1.23 1.91
C VAL A 35 39.76 -1.95 0.58
N SER A 36 38.68 -2.04 -0.20
CA SER A 36 38.65 -2.73 -1.50
C SER A 36 39.27 -1.91 -2.65
N PRO A 37 39.89 -2.55 -3.65
CA PRO A 37 40.53 -1.88 -4.78
C PRO A 37 39.52 -1.36 -5.82
N SER A 38 40.01 -0.50 -6.73
CA SER A 38 39.17 0.29 -7.65
C SER A 38 38.26 -0.54 -8.59
N PRO A 39 37.04 -0.05 -8.93
CA PRO A 39 35.98 -0.86 -9.53
C PRO A 39 36.32 -1.58 -10.84
N ALA A 40 37.18 -0.99 -11.69
CA ALA A 40 37.53 -1.57 -12.99
C ALA A 40 38.27 -2.92 -12.87
N VAL A 41 39.03 -3.11 -11.78
CA VAL A 41 39.77 -4.36 -11.53
C VAL A 41 38.81 -5.45 -11.03
N ALA A 42 37.91 -5.11 -10.10
CA ALA A 42 36.91 -6.04 -9.56
C ALA A 42 35.99 -6.59 -10.66
N ALA A 43 35.44 -5.71 -11.51
CA ALA A 43 34.56 -6.12 -12.63
C ALA A 43 35.26 -7.06 -13.62
N THR A 44 36.55 -6.88 -13.86
CA THR A 44 37.34 -7.73 -14.79
C THR A 44 37.71 -9.07 -14.15
N ALA A 45 37.94 -9.11 -12.82
CA ALA A 45 38.25 -10.35 -12.10
C ALA A 45 37.03 -11.28 -11.94
N ALA A 46 35.85 -10.72 -11.66
CA ALA A 46 34.62 -11.48 -11.41
C ALA A 46 34.16 -12.30 -12.64
N ALA A 47 34.46 -11.84 -13.86
CA ALA A 47 34.01 -12.47 -15.11
C ALA A 47 34.77 -13.76 -15.50
N GLY A 48 35.84 -14.15 -14.80
CA GLY A 48 36.76 -15.21 -15.25
C GLY A 48 36.88 -16.47 -14.37
N GLN A 49 36.50 -16.44 -13.09
CA GLN A 49 36.74 -17.57 -12.18
C GLN A 49 35.68 -18.66 -12.30
N GLN A 50 36.13 -19.88 -12.64
CA GLN A 50 35.31 -21.09 -12.58
C GLN A 50 35.13 -21.53 -11.12
N GLU A 51 33.89 -21.74 -10.68
CA GLU A 51 33.55 -22.44 -9.42
C GLU A 51 34.10 -23.87 -9.48
N MET A 52 35.32 -24.07 -8.97
CA MET A 52 36.11 -25.29 -9.18
C MET A 52 36.92 -25.66 -7.94
N LEU A 53 36.62 -26.83 -7.37
CA LEU A 53 37.40 -27.46 -6.31
C LEU A 53 38.25 -28.60 -6.89
N ARG A 54 39.57 -28.44 -6.86
CA ARG A 54 40.54 -29.49 -7.28
C ARG A 54 41.22 -30.06 -6.04
N LEU A 55 41.13 -31.38 -5.85
CA LEU A 55 41.75 -32.09 -4.72
C LEU A 55 42.43 -33.38 -5.18
N LYS A 56 43.28 -33.97 -4.32
CA LYS A 56 43.97 -35.23 -4.64
C LYS A 56 44.04 -36.15 -3.44
N VAL A 57 43.80 -37.44 -3.67
CA VAL A 57 43.89 -38.48 -2.64
C VAL A 57 45.29 -38.48 -2.02
N GLY A 58 45.37 -38.51 -0.69
CA GLY A 58 46.61 -38.41 0.10
C GLY A 58 47.18 -37.00 0.31
N SER A 59 46.66 -35.98 -0.39
CA SER A 59 47.11 -34.59 -0.26
C SER A 59 46.58 -33.91 0.99
N THR A 60 47.39 -33.07 1.65
CA THR A 60 46.97 -32.15 2.72
C THR A 60 46.50 -30.79 2.19
N SER A 61 46.44 -30.59 0.87
CA SER A 61 45.87 -29.40 0.26
C SER A 61 45.03 -29.69 -0.98
N ALA A 62 43.97 -28.89 -1.13
CA ALA A 62 43.17 -28.73 -2.33
C ALA A 62 43.36 -27.31 -2.88
N THR A 63 42.73 -26.99 -4.01
CA THR A 63 42.54 -25.61 -4.46
C THR A 63 41.09 -25.31 -4.79
N TRP A 64 40.60 -24.15 -4.37
CA TRP A 64 39.29 -23.59 -4.72
C TRP A 64 39.51 -22.36 -5.59
N ASN A 65 38.96 -22.37 -6.81
CA ASN A 65 39.07 -21.29 -7.82
C ASN A 65 40.53 -20.88 -8.17
N GLY A 66 41.53 -21.65 -7.73
CA GLY A 66 42.97 -21.39 -7.87
C GLY A 66 43.69 -21.21 -6.52
N GLU A 67 42.99 -20.75 -5.49
CA GLU A 67 43.54 -20.50 -4.15
C GLU A 67 43.72 -21.79 -3.35
N LYS A 68 44.69 -21.82 -2.43
CA LYS A 68 45.12 -23.06 -1.75
C LYS A 68 44.38 -23.27 -0.42
N LEU A 69 43.59 -24.34 -0.35
CA LEU A 69 42.91 -24.78 0.87
C LEU A 69 43.72 -25.88 1.58
N ALA A 70 43.91 -25.74 2.89
CA ALA A 70 44.43 -26.82 3.74
C ALA A 70 43.30 -27.80 4.10
N ILE A 71 43.55 -29.10 3.95
CA ILE A 71 42.55 -30.16 4.20
C ILE A 71 43.15 -31.38 4.89
N VAL A 72 42.31 -32.11 5.63
CA VAL A 72 42.64 -33.46 6.11
C VAL A 72 42.69 -34.41 4.89
N LYS A 73 43.69 -35.31 4.87
CA LYS A 73 44.02 -36.15 3.71
C LYS A 73 42.80 -36.98 3.22
N PRO A 74 42.31 -36.75 1.99
CA PRO A 74 41.30 -37.63 1.39
C PRO A 74 41.88 -39.02 1.15
N TYR A 75 41.08 -40.07 1.35
CA TYR A 75 41.47 -41.47 1.11
C TYR A 75 40.41 -42.21 0.28
N VAL A 76 40.76 -43.38 -0.23
CA VAL A 76 39.80 -44.26 -0.92
C VAL A 76 39.42 -45.42 0.00
N ARG A 77 38.13 -45.65 0.19
CA ARG A 77 37.57 -46.82 0.90
C ARG A 77 36.50 -47.45 0.02
N GLN A 78 36.56 -48.78 -0.19
CA GLN A 78 35.58 -49.52 -1.00
C GLN A 78 35.31 -48.86 -2.38
N GLY A 79 36.37 -48.40 -3.07
CA GLY A 79 36.29 -47.68 -4.35
C GLY A 79 35.76 -46.23 -4.29
N THR A 80 35.30 -45.78 -3.13
CA THR A 80 34.74 -44.43 -2.90
C THR A 80 35.81 -43.50 -2.32
N THR A 81 35.92 -42.28 -2.85
CA THR A 81 36.77 -41.25 -2.23
C THR A 81 36.05 -40.64 -1.03
N MET A 82 36.69 -40.69 0.14
CA MET A 82 36.27 -40.06 1.38
C MET A 82 37.04 -38.74 1.57
N VAL A 83 36.34 -37.65 1.83
CA VAL A 83 36.90 -36.30 2.10
C VAL A 83 36.46 -35.78 3.46
N PRO A 84 37.20 -34.86 4.10
CA PRO A 84 36.69 -34.15 5.27
C PRO A 84 35.43 -33.35 4.90
N LEU A 85 34.37 -33.47 5.70
CA LEU A 85 33.11 -32.73 5.50
C LEU A 85 33.32 -31.20 5.50
N SER A 86 34.32 -30.71 6.23
CA SER A 86 34.69 -29.29 6.27
C SER A 86 35.23 -28.74 4.94
N ILE A 87 35.49 -29.59 3.93
CA ILE A 87 35.80 -29.08 2.59
C ILE A 87 34.59 -28.41 1.92
N PHE A 88 33.37 -28.68 2.40
CA PHE A 88 32.15 -28.03 1.90
C PHE A 88 31.81 -26.78 2.74
N THR A 89 31.97 -26.83 4.07
CA THR A 89 31.80 -25.66 4.96
C THR A 89 32.75 -24.52 4.56
N ASN A 90 34.00 -24.85 4.23
CA ASN A 90 35.04 -23.86 3.91
C ASN A 90 34.96 -23.33 2.46
N VAL A 91 33.99 -23.78 1.66
CA VAL A 91 33.87 -23.47 0.23
C VAL A 91 32.51 -22.85 -0.12
N PHE A 92 31.47 -23.20 0.65
CA PHE A 92 30.09 -22.73 0.48
C PHE A 92 29.52 -22.08 1.74
N GLU A 93 30.36 -21.78 2.72
CA GLU A 93 30.03 -21.20 4.05
C GLU A 93 28.95 -21.95 4.86
N ALA A 94 28.56 -23.13 4.38
CA ALA A 94 27.47 -23.95 4.89
C ALA A 94 27.63 -24.32 6.37
N ALA A 95 26.57 -24.09 7.14
CA ALA A 95 26.51 -24.31 8.58
C ALA A 95 26.56 -25.80 8.92
N LEU A 96 27.57 -26.19 9.71
CA LEU A 96 27.76 -27.57 10.17
C LEU A 96 27.24 -27.75 11.60
N LYS A 97 26.15 -28.50 11.74
CA LYS A 97 25.44 -28.72 13.01
C LYS A 97 25.51 -30.19 13.41
N TRP A 98 25.92 -30.45 14.64
CA TRP A 98 25.89 -31.80 15.23
C TRP A 98 24.61 -32.03 16.03
N GLU A 99 24.08 -33.23 15.92
CA GLU A 99 22.87 -33.68 16.62
C GLU A 99 23.17 -34.89 17.52
N LYS A 100 22.13 -35.33 18.26
CA LYS A 100 22.15 -36.59 19.01
C LYS A 100 22.39 -37.79 18.07
N ASP A 101 22.84 -38.91 18.67
CA ASP A 101 23.13 -40.18 17.99
C ASP A 101 24.19 -40.13 16.87
N ASN A 102 25.12 -39.16 16.92
CA ASN A 102 26.11 -38.90 15.87
C ASN A 102 25.49 -38.57 14.50
N ALA A 103 24.31 -37.93 14.50
CA ALA A 103 23.80 -37.28 13.30
C ALA A 103 24.52 -35.94 13.06
N VAL A 104 24.71 -35.61 11.79
CA VAL A 104 25.36 -34.38 11.32
C VAL A 104 24.49 -33.77 10.23
N ILE A 105 24.22 -32.47 10.37
CA ILE A 105 23.47 -31.64 9.46
C ILE A 105 24.45 -30.65 8.82
N LEU A 106 24.30 -30.44 7.52
CA LEU A 106 24.98 -29.41 6.74
C LEU A 106 23.93 -28.65 5.95
N GLU A 107 23.77 -27.35 6.24
CA GLU A 107 22.72 -26.46 5.72
C GLU A 107 23.35 -25.22 5.07
N GLY A 108 22.76 -24.75 3.97
CA GLY A 108 23.17 -23.54 3.23
C GLY A 108 22.21 -23.27 2.07
N ASP A 109 22.41 -22.16 1.35
CA ASP A 109 21.42 -21.44 0.53
C ASP A 109 20.60 -22.32 -0.45
N ALA A 110 21.19 -23.41 -0.95
CA ALA A 110 20.56 -24.33 -1.90
C ALA A 110 20.70 -25.81 -1.51
N VAL A 111 21.01 -26.12 -0.24
CA VAL A 111 21.38 -27.47 0.19
C VAL A 111 21.04 -27.78 1.65
N SER A 112 20.46 -28.96 1.88
CA SER A 112 20.23 -29.50 3.23
C SER A 112 20.58 -30.99 3.24
N ILE A 113 21.64 -31.35 3.97
CA ILE A 113 22.19 -32.70 4.04
C ILE A 113 22.20 -33.16 5.50
N ARG A 114 21.41 -34.19 5.81
CA ARG A 114 21.39 -34.84 7.14
C ARG A 114 21.89 -36.28 7.01
N MET A 115 23.00 -36.57 7.66
CA MET A 115 23.66 -37.88 7.65
C MET A 115 23.84 -38.39 9.09
N ARG A 116 24.12 -39.69 9.26
CA ARG A 116 24.52 -40.26 10.56
C ARG A 116 25.81 -41.07 10.41
N ILE A 117 26.76 -40.84 11.31
CA ILE A 117 28.04 -41.57 11.34
C ILE A 117 27.76 -43.08 11.46
N GLY A 118 28.43 -43.88 10.63
CA GLY A 118 28.25 -45.34 10.55
C GLY A 118 27.04 -45.80 9.72
N GLN A 119 26.15 -44.91 9.27
CA GLN A 119 24.97 -45.26 8.47
C GLN A 119 25.15 -44.96 6.98
N LYS A 120 24.62 -45.83 6.11
CA LYS A 120 24.60 -45.58 4.65
C LYS A 120 23.40 -44.75 4.19
N GLN A 121 22.39 -44.52 5.03
CA GLN A 121 21.24 -43.69 4.70
C GLN A 121 21.52 -42.22 5.04
N ALA A 122 21.16 -41.32 4.13
CA ALA A 122 21.27 -39.88 4.29
C ALA A 122 20.04 -39.19 3.69
N MET A 123 19.59 -38.08 4.28
CA MET A 123 18.67 -37.15 3.63
C MET A 123 19.49 -36.10 2.89
N MET A 124 19.18 -35.85 1.62
CA MET A 124 19.83 -34.86 0.77
C MET A 124 18.75 -34.10 0.01
N ASN A 125 18.59 -32.80 0.30
CA ASN A 125 17.62 -31.88 -0.29
C ASN A 125 16.21 -32.50 -0.33
N GLY A 126 15.73 -32.92 0.86
CA GLY A 126 14.44 -33.57 1.07
C GLY A 126 14.30 -35.02 0.58
N LYS A 127 15.35 -35.64 0.02
CA LYS A 127 15.29 -36.98 -0.59
C LYS A 127 16.20 -37.97 0.15
N LEU A 128 15.68 -39.17 0.42
CA LEU A 128 16.44 -40.26 1.05
C LEU A 128 17.39 -40.90 0.02
N VAL A 129 18.69 -40.84 0.30
CA VAL A 129 19.78 -41.33 -0.56
C VAL A 129 20.57 -42.43 0.17
N THR A 130 20.94 -43.48 -0.57
CA THR A 130 21.88 -44.49 -0.08
C THR A 130 23.30 -44.17 -0.54
N LEU A 131 24.19 -43.91 0.41
CA LEU A 131 25.60 -43.64 0.23
C LEU A 131 26.37 -44.93 -0.09
N ALA A 132 27.38 -44.85 -0.97
CA ALA A 132 28.21 -46.00 -1.32
C ALA A 132 28.99 -46.55 -0.11
N VAL A 133 29.50 -45.65 0.74
CA VAL A 133 30.18 -45.93 2.02
C VAL A 133 29.52 -45.04 3.08
N ALA A 134 29.44 -45.52 4.33
CA ALA A 134 28.90 -44.72 5.42
C ALA A 134 29.87 -43.57 5.80
N PRO A 135 29.38 -42.40 6.23
CA PRO A 135 30.21 -41.38 6.88
C PRO A 135 30.88 -41.94 8.13
N GLU A 136 32.11 -41.50 8.41
CA GLU A 136 32.89 -42.03 9.53
C GLU A 136 33.77 -40.97 10.19
N MET A 137 34.19 -41.22 11.43
CA MET A 137 35.17 -40.39 12.12
C MET A 137 36.58 -40.98 11.94
N THR A 138 37.47 -40.23 11.30
CA THR A 138 38.89 -40.58 11.15
C THR A 138 39.74 -39.48 11.77
N GLY A 139 40.51 -39.80 12.81
CA GLY A 139 41.39 -38.82 13.49
C GLY A 139 40.66 -37.57 14.00
N GLY A 140 39.45 -37.75 14.56
CA GLY A 140 38.59 -36.64 15.00
C GLY A 140 37.86 -35.89 13.88
N THR A 141 38.08 -36.22 12.61
CA THR A 141 37.46 -35.55 11.46
C THR A 141 36.33 -36.40 10.88
N ALA A 142 35.18 -35.79 10.59
CA ALA A 142 34.08 -36.41 9.86
C ALA A 142 34.44 -36.56 8.38
N MET A 143 34.56 -37.79 7.90
CA MET A 143 34.92 -38.16 6.53
C MET A 143 33.70 -38.69 5.78
N VAL A 144 33.45 -38.16 4.59
CA VAL A 144 32.20 -38.36 3.84
C VAL A 144 32.43 -38.75 2.37
N PRO A 145 31.50 -39.49 1.73
CA PRO A 145 31.58 -39.83 0.30
C PRO A 145 31.55 -38.60 -0.60
N LEU A 146 32.71 -38.27 -1.19
CA LEU A 146 32.92 -37.05 -1.98
C LEU A 146 31.87 -36.87 -3.09
N LYS A 147 31.62 -37.91 -3.89
CA LYS A 147 30.75 -37.82 -5.07
C LYS A 147 29.30 -37.52 -4.68
N GLN A 148 28.77 -38.20 -3.67
CA GLN A 148 27.38 -38.05 -3.23
C GLN A 148 27.14 -36.67 -2.61
N VAL A 149 28.02 -36.22 -1.71
CA VAL A 149 27.89 -34.88 -1.09
C VAL A 149 28.06 -33.79 -2.14
N ALA A 150 29.08 -33.88 -3.01
CA ALA A 150 29.26 -32.94 -4.11
C ALA A 150 28.06 -32.87 -5.07
N GLN A 151 27.41 -34.01 -5.35
CA GLN A 151 26.21 -34.05 -6.19
C GLN A 151 25.00 -33.39 -5.53
N ALA A 152 24.86 -33.48 -4.19
CA ALA A 152 23.82 -32.74 -3.46
C ALA A 152 24.05 -31.22 -3.49
N PHE A 153 25.32 -30.78 -3.48
CA PHE A 153 25.74 -29.40 -3.77
C PHE A 153 25.61 -28.99 -5.26
N GLY A 154 25.08 -29.86 -6.15
CA GLY A 154 24.93 -29.56 -7.58
C GLY A 154 26.22 -29.60 -8.41
N ALA A 155 27.31 -30.17 -7.88
CA ALA A 155 28.59 -30.25 -8.56
C ALA A 155 28.66 -31.39 -9.59
N THR A 156 29.31 -31.12 -10.72
CA THR A 156 29.76 -32.16 -11.65
C THR A 156 31.11 -32.73 -11.17
N TYR A 157 31.22 -34.07 -11.15
CA TYR A 157 32.42 -34.79 -10.71
C TYR A 157 33.25 -35.27 -11.91
N SER A 158 34.55 -35.02 -11.89
CA SER A 158 35.51 -35.50 -12.90
C SER A 158 36.87 -35.86 -12.29
N VAL A 159 37.69 -36.60 -13.03
CA VAL A 159 39.07 -36.96 -12.65
C VAL A 159 40.00 -36.61 -13.80
N ASP A 160 41.09 -35.91 -13.49
CA ASP A 160 42.09 -35.42 -14.44
C ASP A 160 43.24 -36.43 -14.64
N LYS A 161 44.04 -36.25 -15.69
CA LYS A 161 45.13 -37.14 -16.12
C LYS A 161 46.20 -37.37 -15.03
N ASP A 162 46.41 -36.38 -14.15
CA ASP A 162 47.32 -36.45 -13.01
C ASP A 162 46.74 -37.19 -11.79
N LYS A 163 45.50 -37.71 -11.89
CA LYS A 163 44.68 -38.28 -10.80
C LYS A 163 44.19 -37.27 -9.75
N SER A 164 44.19 -35.98 -10.06
CA SER A 164 43.40 -35.00 -9.29
C SER A 164 41.92 -35.20 -9.57
N ILE A 165 41.09 -35.06 -8.55
CA ILE A 165 39.63 -35.01 -8.64
C ILE A 165 39.25 -33.54 -8.80
N ILE A 166 38.38 -33.24 -9.76
CA ILE A 166 37.85 -31.90 -10.00
C ILE A 166 36.34 -31.94 -9.85
N LEU A 167 35.83 -31.14 -8.92
CA LEU A 167 34.43 -30.76 -8.86
C LEU A 167 34.25 -29.41 -9.58
N ARG A 168 33.19 -29.29 -10.38
CA ARG A 168 32.82 -28.04 -11.07
C ARG A 168 31.35 -27.77 -10.90
N TRP A 169 31.00 -26.57 -10.47
CA TRP A 169 29.62 -26.11 -10.42
C TRP A 169 29.28 -25.41 -11.74
N LYS A 170 28.01 -25.48 -12.14
CA LYS A 170 27.52 -24.71 -13.29
C LYS A 170 27.46 -23.25 -12.86
N GLN A 171 28.33 -22.41 -13.42
CA GLN A 171 28.18 -20.95 -13.33
C GLN A 171 26.76 -20.58 -13.74
N ALA A 172 26.11 -19.72 -12.96
CA ALA A 172 24.84 -19.15 -13.33
C ALA A 172 25.01 -18.29 -14.61
N GLY A 173 24.00 -18.27 -15.48
CA GLY A 173 24.13 -17.70 -16.81
C GLY A 173 24.31 -16.18 -16.82
N ILE A 174 24.81 -15.66 -17.95
CA ILE A 174 24.65 -14.23 -18.25
C ILE A 174 23.15 -13.97 -18.38
N LEU A 175 22.62 -13.02 -17.61
CA LEU A 175 21.24 -12.57 -17.73
C LEU A 175 21.11 -11.74 -19.00
N ALA A 176 20.16 -12.09 -19.86
CA ALA A 176 19.99 -11.42 -21.16
C ALA A 176 19.66 -9.93 -20.99
N GLY A 177 18.89 -9.57 -19.96
CA GLY A 177 18.55 -8.19 -19.61
C GLY A 177 19.74 -7.36 -19.09
N ALA A 178 20.80 -7.99 -18.59
CA ALA A 178 22.00 -7.30 -18.11
C ALA A 178 22.96 -6.86 -19.24
N ALA A 179 22.73 -7.31 -20.48
CA ALA A 179 23.57 -7.00 -21.64
C ALA A 179 23.28 -5.60 -22.24
N VAL A 180 23.41 -4.55 -21.42
CA VAL A 180 23.05 -3.15 -21.76
C VAL A 180 24.27 -2.32 -22.17
N ASP A 181 24.12 -1.49 -23.22
CA ASP A 181 25.09 -0.43 -23.52
C ASP A 181 24.95 0.71 -22.50
N VAL A 182 25.92 0.77 -21.59
CA VAL A 182 26.07 1.81 -20.55
C VAL A 182 27.16 2.84 -20.91
N GLY A 183 27.60 2.88 -22.17
CA GLY A 183 28.65 3.78 -22.63
C GLY A 183 28.26 5.26 -22.55
N ALA A 184 29.26 6.15 -22.59
CA ALA A 184 29.08 7.61 -22.45
C ALA A 184 28.25 8.30 -23.57
N LYS A 185 27.71 7.55 -24.53
CA LYS A 185 26.78 7.99 -25.59
C LYS A 185 25.40 7.34 -25.49
N ALA A 186 25.17 6.49 -24.49
CA ALA A 186 23.88 5.86 -24.26
C ALA A 186 22.82 6.93 -23.92
N ALA A 187 21.59 6.70 -24.36
CA ALA A 187 20.48 7.62 -24.08
C ALA A 187 20.14 7.60 -22.58
N ARG A 188 19.84 8.79 -22.03
CA ARG A 188 19.50 8.96 -20.61
C ARG A 188 18.10 9.52 -20.49
N VAL A 189 17.36 9.04 -19.49
CA VAL A 189 16.07 9.56 -19.06
C VAL A 189 16.18 10.03 -17.62
N GLY A 190 15.29 10.90 -17.17
CA GLY A 190 15.31 11.39 -15.81
C GLY A 190 14.10 12.23 -15.45
N ASP A 191 14.00 12.54 -14.16
CA ASP A 191 13.01 13.46 -13.63
C ASP A 191 13.72 14.76 -13.20
N PHE A 192 13.27 15.90 -13.72
CA PHE A 192 13.88 17.20 -13.38
C PHE A 192 13.43 17.77 -12.03
N TYR A 193 12.26 17.37 -11.54
CA TYR A 193 11.64 17.85 -10.29
C TYR A 193 12.18 17.07 -9.09
N TYR A 194 12.23 15.75 -9.20
CA TYR A 194 12.93 14.85 -8.28
C TYR A 194 14.45 14.85 -8.47
N GLN A 195 14.96 15.48 -9.54
CA GLN A 195 16.39 15.70 -9.81
C GLN A 195 17.22 14.41 -9.89
N TRP A 196 16.83 13.48 -10.75
CA TRP A 196 17.65 12.30 -11.07
C TRP A 196 17.66 11.97 -12.57
N ASN A 197 18.70 11.27 -13.04
CA ASN A 197 18.75 10.72 -14.40
C ASN A 197 19.62 9.45 -14.49
N MET A 198 19.27 8.54 -15.41
CA MET A 198 19.88 7.21 -15.56
C MET A 198 19.92 6.79 -17.05
N VAL A 199 20.82 5.87 -17.44
CA VAL A 199 20.68 5.19 -18.74
C VAL A 199 19.56 4.17 -18.62
N ILE A 200 18.59 4.23 -19.53
CA ILE A 200 17.55 3.21 -19.68
C ILE A 200 17.65 2.65 -21.10
N PRO A 201 17.57 1.32 -21.32
CA PRO A 201 17.77 0.75 -22.65
C PRO A 201 16.66 1.15 -23.63
N ARG A 202 16.99 1.19 -24.93
CA ARG A 202 16.01 1.55 -25.96
C ARG A 202 14.89 0.52 -26.03
N GLY A 203 13.65 1.00 -26.15
CA GLY A 203 12.44 0.18 -26.26
C GLY A 203 11.77 -0.16 -24.94
N TRP A 204 12.41 0.12 -23.79
CA TRP A 204 11.78 0.00 -22.48
C TRP A 204 10.67 1.05 -22.30
N THR A 205 9.60 0.67 -21.61
CA THR A 205 8.48 1.54 -21.25
C THR A 205 8.69 2.13 -19.84
N HIS A 206 7.84 3.09 -19.43
CA HIS A 206 7.81 3.59 -18.05
C HIS A 206 6.39 3.94 -17.61
N GLU A 207 6.13 3.81 -16.30
CA GLU A 207 4.89 4.27 -15.65
C GLU A 207 5.19 4.75 -14.22
N GLY A 208 4.55 5.85 -13.80
CA GLY A 208 4.58 6.30 -12.41
C GLY A 208 3.79 5.36 -11.51
N LEU A 209 4.40 4.91 -10.41
CA LEU A 209 3.81 4.02 -9.41
C LEU A 209 3.07 4.78 -8.29
N SER A 210 3.34 6.08 -8.15
CA SER A 210 2.68 6.98 -7.17
C SER A 210 2.01 8.16 -7.90
N PRO A 211 0.82 8.64 -7.49
CA PRO A 211 0.21 9.85 -8.06
C PRO A 211 1.09 11.11 -7.91
N GLU A 212 1.95 11.12 -6.91
CA GLU A 212 2.94 12.16 -6.62
C GLU A 212 4.18 12.12 -7.55
N GLU A 213 4.33 11.09 -8.39
CA GLU A 213 5.50 10.82 -9.25
C GLU A 213 6.85 10.54 -8.52
N PHE A 214 6.88 10.46 -7.19
CA PHE A 214 8.09 10.07 -6.43
C PHE A 214 8.58 8.64 -6.75
N ALA A 215 7.73 7.79 -7.31
CA ALA A 215 8.05 6.42 -7.70
C ALA A 215 7.75 6.19 -9.19
N VAL A 216 8.70 5.62 -9.92
CA VAL A 216 8.55 5.22 -11.33
C VAL A 216 9.08 3.80 -11.54
N VAL A 217 8.42 3.02 -12.39
CA VAL A 217 8.95 1.76 -12.94
C VAL A 217 9.35 1.95 -14.40
N PHE A 218 10.46 1.32 -14.79
CA PHE A 218 10.84 1.06 -16.18
C PHE A 218 10.81 -0.44 -16.44
N THR A 219 10.20 -0.87 -17.54
CA THR A 219 10.00 -2.30 -17.86
C THR A 219 10.57 -2.64 -19.24
N ASP A 220 11.22 -3.81 -19.34
CA ASP A 220 11.79 -4.29 -20.60
C ASP A 220 10.71 -4.82 -21.59
N PRO A 221 11.00 -4.89 -22.90
CA PRO A 221 10.06 -5.41 -23.90
C PRO A 221 9.59 -6.87 -23.73
N THR A 222 10.17 -7.63 -22.80
CA THR A 222 9.75 -9.00 -22.45
C THR A 222 8.99 -9.10 -21.13
N GLU A 223 8.82 -7.98 -20.40
CA GLU A 223 8.16 -7.89 -19.08
C GLU A 223 8.79 -8.77 -17.98
N HIS A 224 10.03 -9.24 -18.16
CA HIS A 224 10.76 -10.04 -17.16
C HIS A 224 11.74 -9.22 -16.32
N VAL A 225 12.18 -8.07 -16.82
CA VAL A 225 13.17 -7.21 -16.17
C VAL A 225 12.56 -5.83 -15.96
N PHE A 226 12.61 -5.35 -14.72
CA PHE A 226 12.12 -4.01 -14.39
C PHE A 226 13.01 -3.30 -13.37
N ILE A 227 12.97 -1.97 -13.43
CA ILE A 227 13.75 -1.06 -12.59
C ILE A 227 12.79 -0.12 -11.89
N THR A 228 12.73 -0.15 -10.55
CA THR A 228 11.99 0.85 -9.77
C THR A 228 12.95 1.95 -9.32
N ILE A 229 12.57 3.21 -9.50
CA ILE A 229 13.28 4.37 -8.94
C ILE A 229 12.33 5.10 -8.00
N ASN A 230 12.70 5.19 -6.73
CA ASN A 230 11.99 5.96 -5.70
C ASN A 230 12.86 7.16 -5.29
N ALA A 231 12.30 8.37 -5.34
CA ALA A 231 12.97 9.61 -4.98
C ALA A 231 12.10 10.43 -3.99
N LEU A 232 12.41 10.36 -2.69
CA LEU A 232 11.60 11.01 -1.64
C LEU A 232 12.44 11.96 -0.79
N ASP A 233 11.86 13.07 -0.36
CA ASP A 233 12.49 14.01 0.59
C ASP A 233 12.63 13.34 1.97
N TRP A 234 13.79 13.52 2.61
CA TRP A 234 14.04 13.02 3.98
C TRP A 234 13.12 13.69 5.03
N ALA A 235 12.51 14.83 4.69
CA ALA A 235 11.51 15.51 5.53
C ALA A 235 10.05 15.14 5.17
N SER A 236 9.83 14.08 4.38
CA SER A 236 8.48 13.53 4.15
C SER A 236 8.07 12.65 5.34
N LYS A 237 6.77 12.61 5.67
CA LYS A 237 6.24 11.88 6.85
C LYS A 237 6.78 10.44 7.02
N PRO A 238 6.90 9.60 5.97
CA PRO A 238 7.39 8.23 6.14
C PRO A 238 8.87 8.14 6.54
N LEU A 239 9.62 9.24 6.49
CA LEU A 239 11.08 9.30 6.67
C LEU A 239 11.52 10.40 7.66
N GLU A 240 10.58 11.07 8.33
CA GLU A 240 10.91 12.26 9.13
C GLU A 240 11.84 11.95 10.32
N HIS A 241 11.88 10.70 10.77
CA HIS A 241 12.87 10.17 11.73
C HIS A 241 14.30 10.14 11.20
N TRP A 242 14.49 9.96 9.89
CA TRP A 242 15.80 10.02 9.21
C TRP A 242 16.22 11.43 8.81
N SER A 243 15.29 12.40 8.80
CA SER A 243 15.53 13.79 8.40
C SER A 243 16.78 14.39 9.06
N ASP A 244 16.91 14.23 10.38
CA ASP A 244 18.03 14.78 11.16
C ASP A 244 19.39 14.12 10.84
N ALA A 245 19.41 12.81 10.56
CA ALA A 245 20.62 12.10 10.17
C ALA A 245 21.14 12.54 8.78
N PHE A 246 20.23 12.91 7.86
CA PHE A 246 20.55 13.27 6.47
C PHE A 246 20.46 14.78 6.16
N LYS A 247 20.57 15.65 7.18
CA LYS A 247 20.69 17.13 7.03
C LYS A 247 21.96 17.62 6.29
N GLY A 248 22.81 16.73 5.78
CA GLY A 248 24.06 17.05 5.09
C GLY A 248 24.45 15.99 4.06
N GLN A 249 25.71 15.99 3.61
CA GLN A 249 26.21 14.93 2.73
C GLN A 249 26.27 13.60 3.50
N ALA A 250 25.49 12.63 3.04
CA ALA A 250 25.45 11.30 3.64
C ALA A 250 26.81 10.59 3.61
N SER A 251 27.14 9.93 4.72
CA SER A 251 28.23 8.94 4.76
C SER A 251 27.79 7.60 4.19
N GLU A 252 28.76 6.80 3.74
CA GLU A 252 28.55 5.42 3.31
C GLU A 252 27.96 4.54 4.42
N GLN A 253 28.33 4.79 5.68
CA GLN A 253 27.80 4.06 6.84
C GLN A 253 26.31 4.33 7.05
N GLN A 254 25.87 5.61 7.05
CA GLN A 254 24.46 5.95 7.24
C GLN A 254 23.57 5.40 6.12
N LEU A 255 24.09 5.34 4.89
CA LEU A 255 23.38 4.74 3.77
C LEU A 255 23.27 3.21 3.90
N MET A 256 24.26 2.54 4.49
CA MET A 256 24.18 1.11 4.81
C MET A 256 23.23 0.83 5.99
N GLU A 257 23.27 1.68 7.02
CA GLU A 257 22.37 1.60 8.18
C GLU A 257 20.90 1.75 7.75
N TYR A 258 20.59 2.76 6.93
CA TYR A 258 19.28 2.91 6.28
C TYR A 258 18.90 1.65 5.45
N LEU A 259 19.84 1.13 4.63
CA LEU A 259 19.61 -0.04 3.79
C LEU A 259 19.32 -1.32 4.60
N GLN A 260 19.82 -1.40 5.83
CA GLN A 260 19.63 -2.50 6.78
C GLN A 260 18.38 -2.37 7.67
N THR A 261 17.68 -1.22 7.63
CA THR A 261 16.55 -0.92 8.53
C THR A 261 15.25 -0.56 7.83
N GLU A 262 15.32 -0.11 6.57
CA GLU A 262 14.17 0.46 5.83
C GLU A 262 13.96 -0.19 4.45
N GLU A 263 14.94 -0.92 3.94
CA GLU A 263 14.85 -1.73 2.71
C GLU A 263 14.91 -3.24 2.99
N LEU A 264 15.27 -3.62 4.23
CA LEU A 264 15.29 -4.99 4.70
C LEU A 264 14.02 -5.24 5.53
N ASP A 265 13.08 -6.00 4.98
CA ASP A 265 11.95 -6.55 5.72
C ASP A 265 12.34 -7.84 6.47
N ASP A 266 11.50 -8.26 7.42
CA ASP A 266 11.73 -9.44 8.28
C ASP A 266 11.80 -10.78 7.51
N GLU A 267 11.42 -10.79 6.22
CA GLU A 267 11.38 -11.98 5.35
C GLU A 267 12.49 -11.96 4.27
N SER A 268 13.36 -10.94 4.28
CA SER A 268 14.42 -10.73 3.29
C SER A 268 15.83 -10.99 3.82
N GLU A 269 16.72 -11.51 2.96
CA GLU A 269 18.16 -11.66 3.22
C GLU A 269 19.02 -10.72 2.35
N MET A 270 20.13 -10.22 2.91
CA MET A 270 21.11 -9.37 2.20
C MET A 270 22.33 -10.16 1.70
N TYR A 271 22.62 -10.08 0.40
CA TYR A 271 23.78 -10.69 -0.26
C TYR A 271 24.70 -9.66 -0.93
N GLU A 272 26.01 -9.77 -0.68
CA GLU A 272 27.06 -8.87 -1.21
C GLU A 272 26.82 -7.37 -0.88
N ALA A 273 26.31 -7.13 0.33
CA ALA A 273 26.11 -5.80 0.90
C ALA A 273 27.42 -4.98 0.89
N SER A 274 27.40 -3.83 0.24
CA SER A 274 28.61 -3.05 -0.07
C SER A 274 28.34 -1.54 -0.18
N THR A 275 29.35 -0.72 0.10
CA THR A 275 29.31 0.74 -0.07
C THR A 275 30.28 1.21 -1.16
N GLY A 276 30.12 2.46 -1.59
CA GLY A 276 31.13 3.11 -2.42
C GLY A 276 30.70 4.50 -2.87
N LYS A 277 31.34 4.99 -3.93
CA LYS A 277 31.02 6.30 -4.52
C LYS A 277 30.88 6.24 -6.04
N VAL A 278 29.95 7.04 -6.56
CA VAL A 278 29.80 7.35 -8.00
C VAL A 278 29.89 8.86 -8.15
N ASP A 279 30.85 9.34 -8.93
CA ASP A 279 31.16 10.77 -9.14
C ASP A 279 31.28 11.59 -7.83
N GLY A 280 31.79 10.95 -6.78
CA GLY A 280 31.96 11.52 -5.43
C GLY A 280 30.75 11.39 -4.50
N ILE A 281 29.58 11.01 -5.02
CA ILE A 281 28.34 10.79 -4.27
C ILE A 281 28.38 9.39 -3.66
N ALA A 282 28.13 9.28 -2.34
CA ALA A 282 28.11 8.02 -1.63
C ALA A 282 26.88 7.17 -1.98
N TYR A 283 27.04 5.84 -1.92
CA TYR A 283 25.97 4.87 -2.00
C TYR A 283 26.20 3.68 -1.06
N ALA A 284 25.10 3.01 -0.72
CA ALA A 284 25.10 1.63 -0.22
C ALA A 284 24.25 0.76 -1.15
N GLN A 285 24.59 -0.51 -1.29
CA GLN A 285 23.87 -1.47 -2.13
C GLN A 285 23.87 -2.87 -1.49
N SER A 286 22.92 -3.70 -1.91
CA SER A 286 22.92 -5.14 -1.68
C SER A 286 22.08 -5.81 -2.76
N VAL A 287 22.29 -7.11 -2.98
CA VAL A 287 21.23 -7.95 -3.52
C VAL A 287 20.32 -8.34 -2.35
N PHE A 288 19.02 -8.31 -2.57
CA PHE A 288 17.99 -8.75 -1.63
C PHE A 288 17.31 -10.00 -2.18
N ILE A 289 16.85 -10.86 -1.28
CA ILE A 289 16.27 -12.18 -1.57
C ILE A 289 15.12 -12.40 -0.59
N ASN A 290 13.92 -12.72 -1.06
CA ASN A 290 12.82 -13.19 -0.21
C ASN A 290 12.13 -14.41 -0.85
N GLU A 291 10.96 -14.84 -0.36
CA GLU A 291 10.29 -16.03 -0.89
C GLU A 291 9.79 -15.90 -2.34
N GLU A 292 9.47 -14.67 -2.80
CA GLU A 292 8.89 -14.43 -4.13
C GLU A 292 9.89 -13.85 -5.14
N ASP A 293 10.84 -13.02 -4.69
CA ASP A 293 11.59 -12.09 -5.55
C ASP A 293 13.09 -11.99 -5.21
N MET A 294 13.87 -11.49 -6.17
CA MET A 294 15.32 -11.27 -6.03
C MET A 294 15.78 -10.02 -6.79
N TYR A 295 16.34 -9.04 -6.10
CA TYR A 295 16.64 -7.73 -6.69
C TYR A 295 17.97 -7.11 -6.23
N LEU A 296 18.63 -6.37 -7.13
CA LEU A 296 19.76 -5.50 -6.77
C LEU A 296 19.21 -4.12 -6.38
N ALA A 297 19.35 -3.73 -5.11
CA ALA A 297 19.01 -2.39 -4.63
C ALA A 297 20.27 -1.54 -4.38
N ARG A 298 20.19 -0.25 -4.66
CA ARG A 298 21.18 0.76 -4.27
C ARG A 298 20.50 2.05 -3.83
N VAL A 299 20.91 2.56 -2.67
CA VAL A 299 20.47 3.84 -2.11
C VAL A 299 21.55 4.93 -2.23
N PHE A 300 21.11 6.14 -2.53
CA PHE A 300 21.89 7.39 -2.54
C PHE A 300 21.16 8.48 -1.74
N SER A 301 21.89 9.51 -1.31
CA SER A 301 21.31 10.73 -0.73
C SER A 301 21.95 11.98 -1.34
N ALA A 302 21.13 12.91 -1.83
CA ALA A 302 21.53 14.20 -2.38
C ALA A 302 20.32 15.14 -2.43
N ASN A 303 20.53 16.46 -2.55
CA ASN A 303 19.45 17.45 -2.78
C ASN A 303 18.31 17.44 -1.72
N GLY A 304 18.58 16.97 -0.49
CA GLY A 304 17.56 16.76 0.56
C GLY A 304 16.72 15.48 0.39
N LYS A 305 17.02 14.66 -0.63
CA LYS A 305 16.27 13.47 -1.05
C LYS A 305 17.06 12.18 -0.89
N ARG A 306 16.33 11.12 -0.55
CA ARG A 306 16.71 9.71 -0.67
C ARG A 306 16.37 9.23 -2.08
N TYR A 307 17.30 8.57 -2.75
CA TYR A 307 17.06 7.89 -4.03
C TYR A 307 17.36 6.41 -3.87
N ILE A 308 16.39 5.56 -4.18
CA ILE A 308 16.59 4.10 -4.25
C ILE A 308 16.36 3.67 -5.69
N VAL A 309 17.32 2.92 -6.24
CA VAL A 309 17.16 2.20 -7.50
C VAL A 309 17.15 0.71 -7.17
N ARG A 310 16.11 -0.01 -7.58
CA ARG A 310 16.05 -1.48 -7.49
C ARG A 310 15.90 -2.08 -8.87
N ILE A 311 16.57 -3.19 -9.14
CA ILE A 311 16.57 -3.89 -10.44
C ILE A 311 16.21 -5.35 -10.20
N PHE A 312 15.14 -5.80 -10.84
CA PHE A 312 14.55 -7.13 -10.74
C PHE A 312 14.71 -7.86 -12.08
N ASP A 313 14.93 -9.17 -12.05
CA ASP A 313 14.94 -10.04 -13.25
C ASP A 313 14.37 -11.41 -12.90
N ALA A 314 13.19 -11.74 -13.43
CA ALA A 314 12.52 -13.02 -13.19
C ALA A 314 13.30 -14.25 -13.72
N ASN A 315 14.38 -14.05 -14.49
CA ASN A 315 15.29 -15.10 -14.94
C ASN A 315 16.49 -15.32 -14.00
N ALA A 316 16.61 -14.55 -12.92
CA ALA A 316 17.60 -14.76 -11.88
C ALA A 316 17.32 -16.06 -11.12
N GLN A 317 18.38 -16.82 -10.85
CA GLN A 317 18.33 -18.12 -10.17
C GLN A 317 19.40 -18.24 -9.06
N ARG A 318 20.23 -17.21 -8.89
CA ARG A 318 21.19 -17.04 -7.78
C ARG A 318 21.44 -15.55 -7.54
N PRO A 319 21.61 -15.09 -6.28
CA PRO A 319 21.86 -13.68 -5.94
C PRO A 319 23.01 -13.04 -6.73
N LYS A 320 24.09 -13.79 -6.91
CA LYS A 320 25.28 -13.40 -7.68
C LYS A 320 25.01 -13.03 -9.15
N GLN A 321 23.87 -13.43 -9.74
CA GLN A 321 23.50 -12.97 -11.08
C GLN A 321 23.05 -11.51 -11.10
N MET A 322 22.41 -11.00 -10.04
CA MET A 322 21.90 -9.62 -10.01
C MET A 322 23.04 -8.59 -10.01
N LEU A 323 24.24 -8.98 -9.54
CA LEU A 323 25.45 -8.17 -9.65
C LEU A 323 25.85 -7.85 -11.12
N GLN A 324 25.34 -8.58 -12.11
CA GLN A 324 25.53 -8.27 -13.53
C GLN A 324 24.89 -6.92 -13.93
N TYR A 325 23.92 -6.41 -13.14
CA TYR A 325 23.30 -5.09 -13.35
C TYR A 325 24.08 -3.93 -12.71
N VAL A 326 25.17 -4.18 -11.98
CA VAL A 326 26.01 -3.11 -11.39
C VAL A 326 26.52 -2.08 -12.41
N PRO A 327 26.92 -2.43 -13.66
CA PRO A 327 27.27 -1.44 -14.69
C PRO A 327 26.10 -0.51 -15.05
N LEU A 328 24.85 -1.00 -15.02
CA LEU A 328 23.65 -0.21 -15.31
C LEU A 328 23.28 0.71 -14.14
N ILE A 329 23.29 0.19 -12.91
CA ILE A 329 22.98 0.99 -11.71
C ILE A 329 24.07 2.06 -11.45
N ASN A 330 25.32 1.81 -11.87
CA ASN A 330 26.40 2.80 -11.91
C ASN A 330 26.13 3.98 -12.87
N THR A 331 25.13 3.90 -13.75
CA THR A 331 24.74 5.03 -14.63
C THR A 331 23.79 6.01 -13.96
N PHE A 332 23.15 5.65 -12.84
CA PHE A 332 22.25 6.54 -12.10
C PHE A 332 23.00 7.77 -11.56
N ARG A 333 22.34 8.93 -11.56
CA ARG A 333 22.82 10.18 -10.97
C ARG A 333 21.65 10.89 -10.26
N PRO A 334 21.76 11.24 -8.97
CA PRO A 334 20.80 12.10 -8.28
C PRO A 334 21.10 13.59 -8.60
N ASN A 335 21.06 13.92 -9.88
CA ASN A 335 20.98 15.28 -10.40
C ASN A 335 20.13 15.27 -11.69
N PHE A 336 19.80 16.43 -12.24
CA PHE A 336 19.25 16.52 -13.60
C PHE A 336 19.88 17.71 -14.34
N SER A 337 20.04 17.57 -15.66
CA SER A 337 20.50 18.66 -16.53
C SER A 337 19.74 18.61 -17.86
N ALA A 338 19.11 19.72 -18.23
CA ALA A 338 18.34 19.82 -19.45
C ALA A 338 19.23 19.60 -20.68
N GLY A 339 18.78 18.75 -21.61
CA GLY A 339 19.55 18.34 -22.79
C GLY A 339 20.56 17.21 -22.57
N ALA A 340 20.88 16.84 -21.32
CA ALA A 340 21.68 15.65 -21.01
C ALA A 340 20.83 14.37 -20.85
N ALA A 341 19.53 14.53 -20.57
CA ALA A 341 18.56 13.45 -20.46
C ALA A 341 17.17 13.89 -20.96
N THR A 342 16.36 12.94 -21.42
CA THR A 342 14.92 13.16 -21.66
C THR A 342 14.19 13.26 -20.34
N ASN A 343 13.50 14.37 -20.09
CA ASN A 343 12.64 14.51 -18.91
C ASN A 343 11.37 13.64 -19.05
N ILE A 344 11.03 12.88 -18.01
CA ILE A 344 9.78 12.11 -17.89
C ILE A 344 8.79 12.71 -16.87
N SER A 345 9.22 13.63 -16.02
CA SER A 345 8.35 14.29 -15.03
C SER A 345 7.21 15.04 -15.70
N SER A 346 5.99 14.93 -15.18
CA SER A 346 4.86 15.71 -15.71
C SER A 346 4.89 17.17 -15.26
N VAL A 347 5.64 17.48 -14.19
CA VAL A 347 5.62 18.77 -13.48
C VAL A 347 5.93 19.95 -14.39
N LYS A 348 5.05 20.94 -14.42
CA LYS A 348 5.16 22.20 -15.18
C LYS A 348 4.58 23.37 -14.38
N ASP A 349 5.30 24.48 -14.33
CA ASP A 349 4.86 25.74 -13.71
C ASP A 349 4.33 25.62 -12.27
N GLY A 350 4.82 24.63 -11.51
CA GLY A 350 4.41 24.31 -10.13
C GLY A 350 3.31 23.25 -9.99
N TYR A 351 2.89 22.59 -11.08
CA TYR A 351 1.75 21.67 -11.11
C TYR A 351 2.13 20.33 -11.77
N ARG A 352 1.61 19.22 -11.24
CA ARG A 352 1.81 17.82 -11.67
C ARG A 352 0.53 17.29 -12.32
N ASN A 353 0.64 16.70 -13.51
CA ASN A 353 -0.51 16.09 -14.22
C ASN A 353 -0.90 14.78 -13.53
N THR A 354 -1.77 14.88 -12.53
CA THR A 354 -2.11 13.76 -11.65
C THR A 354 -3.20 12.92 -12.29
N LYS A 355 -2.94 11.61 -12.46
CA LYS A 355 -3.95 10.63 -12.86
C LYS A 355 -4.89 10.34 -11.68
N MET A 356 -6.18 10.50 -11.89
CA MET A 356 -7.24 10.19 -10.94
C MET A 356 -7.96 8.92 -11.42
N TRP A 357 -8.30 8.05 -10.46
CA TRP A 357 -8.84 6.71 -10.73
C TRP A 357 -7.98 5.90 -11.74
N GLY A 358 -6.69 5.81 -11.46
CA GLY A 358 -5.70 5.07 -12.26
C GLY A 358 -5.35 5.75 -13.59
N LYS A 359 -6.31 5.85 -14.52
CA LYS A 359 -6.13 6.41 -15.87
C LYS A 359 -7.33 7.23 -16.39
N GLY A 360 -8.54 7.06 -15.84
CA GLY A 360 -9.79 7.60 -16.43
C GLY A 360 -9.91 9.12 -16.51
N LEU A 361 -9.34 9.85 -15.54
CA LEU A 361 -9.39 11.31 -15.46
C LEU A 361 -7.99 11.84 -15.12
N THR A 362 -7.60 12.99 -15.67
CA THR A 362 -6.34 13.67 -15.29
C THR A 362 -6.60 15.13 -14.95
N MET A 363 -5.94 15.66 -13.92
CA MET A 363 -5.97 17.08 -13.58
C MET A 363 -4.58 17.56 -13.11
N ASP A 364 -4.20 18.77 -13.48
CA ASP A 364 -2.93 19.38 -13.07
C ASP A 364 -3.07 19.94 -11.64
N LEU A 365 -2.50 19.25 -10.65
CA LEU A 365 -2.53 19.63 -9.22
C LEU A 365 -1.25 20.36 -8.80
N PRO A 366 -1.29 21.28 -7.81
CA PRO A 366 -0.08 21.87 -7.25
C PRO A 366 0.84 20.77 -6.68
N VAL A 367 2.16 20.91 -6.86
CA VAL A 367 3.11 19.85 -6.47
C VAL A 367 3.18 19.59 -4.96
N ASP A 368 2.81 20.58 -4.14
CA ASP A 368 2.76 20.49 -2.67
C ASP A 368 1.46 19.86 -2.14
N TRP A 369 0.51 19.53 -3.01
CA TRP A 369 -0.70 18.80 -2.65
C TRP A 369 -0.45 17.28 -2.59
N ALA A 370 -1.00 16.67 -1.54
CA ALA A 370 -0.92 15.23 -1.27
C ALA A 370 -2.30 14.57 -1.26
N SER A 371 -2.36 13.27 -1.54
CA SER A 371 -3.57 12.46 -1.35
C SER A 371 -3.94 12.34 0.14
N SER A 372 -5.22 12.07 0.46
CA SER A 372 -5.66 11.86 1.85
C SER A 372 -5.68 10.39 2.29
N ASP A 373 -5.08 10.12 3.45
CA ASP A 373 -5.26 8.86 4.17
C ASP A 373 -6.65 8.72 4.82
N THR A 374 -7.37 9.83 5.01
CA THR A 374 -8.72 9.84 5.62
C THR A 374 -9.81 9.98 4.56
N TYR A 375 -9.72 10.99 3.70
CA TYR A 375 -10.77 11.30 2.72
C TYR A 375 -10.54 10.54 1.40
N PHE A 376 -11.39 9.55 1.12
CA PHE A 376 -11.29 8.75 -0.10
C PHE A 376 -11.44 9.61 -1.36
N GLN A 377 -10.60 9.35 -2.37
CA GLN A 377 -10.53 10.13 -3.62
C GLN A 377 -10.34 11.65 -3.43
N SER A 378 -9.46 12.06 -2.49
CA SER A 378 -9.17 13.48 -2.23
C SER A 378 -7.68 13.82 -2.30
N TYR A 379 -7.38 15.01 -2.83
CA TYR A 379 -6.08 15.70 -2.72
C TYR A 379 -6.26 17.08 -2.09
N GLY A 380 -5.25 17.61 -1.40
CA GLY A 380 -5.35 18.94 -0.80
C GLY A 380 -4.03 19.56 -0.36
N SER A 381 -4.10 20.84 -0.02
CA SER A 381 -3.02 21.59 0.60
C SER A 381 -2.65 21.01 1.97
N LYS A 382 -1.47 21.33 2.49
CA LYS A 382 -0.97 20.85 3.79
C LYS A 382 -1.94 21.08 4.97
N ASN A 383 -2.84 22.06 4.87
CA ASN A 383 -3.86 22.41 5.86
C ASN A 383 -5.30 22.11 5.44
N TRP A 384 -5.53 21.43 4.30
CA TRP A 384 -6.83 21.04 3.71
C TRP A 384 -7.86 22.16 3.41
N GLU A 385 -7.60 23.40 3.83
CA GLU A 385 -8.35 24.62 3.47
C GLU A 385 -8.55 24.81 1.96
N GLN A 386 -7.64 24.27 1.14
CA GLN A 386 -7.86 24.08 -0.29
C GLN A 386 -7.73 22.59 -0.61
N SER A 387 -8.75 22.02 -1.25
CA SER A 387 -8.77 20.60 -1.57
C SER A 387 -9.66 20.29 -2.77
N VAL A 388 -9.49 19.10 -3.34
CA VAL A 388 -10.38 18.55 -4.36
C VAL A 388 -10.69 17.09 -4.06
N ASN A 389 -11.98 16.76 -4.00
CA ASN A 389 -12.51 15.41 -3.93
C ASN A 389 -13.16 15.07 -5.27
N TYR A 390 -12.87 13.87 -5.79
CA TYR A 390 -13.40 13.39 -7.06
C TYR A 390 -14.18 12.08 -6.87
N ASN A 391 -15.16 11.87 -7.73
CA ASN A 391 -16.05 10.72 -7.70
C ASN A 391 -16.34 10.27 -9.14
N ILE A 392 -16.44 8.96 -9.33
CA ILE A 392 -16.69 8.32 -10.63
C ILE A 392 -17.75 7.23 -10.45
N ALA A 393 -18.67 7.11 -11.41
CA ALA A 393 -19.70 6.06 -11.42
C ALA A 393 -20.20 5.76 -12.84
N THR A 394 -20.93 4.67 -13.01
CA THR A 394 -21.69 4.42 -14.25
C THR A 394 -22.70 5.55 -14.47
N ALA A 395 -22.88 6.02 -15.70
CA ALA A 395 -23.94 6.97 -16.03
C ALA A 395 -25.25 6.21 -16.32
N ALA A 396 -26.36 6.70 -15.78
CA ALA A 396 -27.70 6.15 -16.08
C ALA A 396 -27.98 6.19 -17.60
N PRO A 397 -28.68 5.20 -18.19
CA PRO A 397 -28.94 5.15 -19.62
C PRO A 397 -29.62 6.42 -20.16
N GLY A 398 -28.91 7.18 -20.99
CA GLY A 398 -29.40 8.44 -21.58
C GLY A 398 -29.25 9.69 -20.70
N LEU A 399 -28.50 9.63 -19.60
CA LEU A 399 -28.21 10.80 -18.76
C LEU A 399 -27.55 11.93 -19.55
N THR A 400 -28.06 13.15 -19.42
CA THR A 400 -27.47 14.38 -19.97
C THR A 400 -26.76 15.20 -18.90
N LEU A 401 -25.85 16.09 -19.31
CA LEU A 401 -25.19 17.04 -18.42
C LEU A 401 -26.20 17.93 -17.65
N ASP A 402 -27.24 18.42 -18.33
CA ASP A 402 -28.30 19.23 -17.71
C ASP A 402 -29.07 18.44 -16.64
N GLN A 403 -29.39 17.17 -16.91
CA GLN A 403 -30.12 16.33 -15.95
C GLN A 403 -29.22 15.92 -14.76
N PHE A 404 -27.93 15.71 -14.98
CA PHE A 404 -26.95 15.46 -13.92
C PHE A 404 -26.76 16.70 -13.02
N ALA A 405 -26.60 17.89 -13.61
CA ALA A 405 -26.54 19.16 -12.88
C ALA A 405 -27.84 19.42 -12.09
N LYS A 406 -29.01 19.22 -12.71
CA LYS A 406 -30.32 19.32 -12.05
C LYS A 406 -30.49 18.34 -10.89
N ASN A 407 -30.04 17.08 -11.03
CA ASN A 407 -30.06 16.10 -9.95
C ASN A 407 -29.17 16.56 -8.78
N HIS A 408 -27.95 17.01 -9.08
CA HIS A 408 -27.01 17.49 -8.07
C HIS A 408 -27.50 18.74 -7.33
N LEU A 409 -28.04 19.72 -8.07
CA LEU A 409 -28.67 20.91 -7.51
C LEU A 409 -29.91 20.58 -6.66
N SER A 410 -30.68 19.54 -7.03
CA SER A 410 -31.79 19.06 -6.21
C SER A 410 -31.34 18.31 -4.97
N TYR A 411 -30.20 17.62 -4.99
CA TYR A 411 -29.63 16.97 -3.81
C TYR A 411 -29.18 18.03 -2.79
N LEU A 412 -28.33 18.97 -3.21
CA LEU A 412 -27.76 20.02 -2.35
C LEU A 412 -28.85 20.86 -1.65
N LYS A 413 -29.93 21.19 -2.36
CA LYS A 413 -31.07 21.95 -1.80
C LYS A 413 -31.94 21.14 -0.82
N LYS A 414 -31.91 19.81 -0.89
CA LYS A 414 -32.57 18.93 0.10
C LYS A 414 -31.68 18.67 1.30
N THR A 415 -30.35 18.70 1.17
CA THR A 415 -29.41 18.42 2.27
C THR A 415 -28.97 19.64 3.06
N THR A 416 -29.12 20.86 2.53
CA THR A 416 -28.66 22.08 3.19
C THR A 416 -29.68 23.19 3.03
N LYS A 417 -30.03 23.88 4.13
CA LYS A 417 -31.01 24.97 4.10
C LYS A 417 -30.50 26.19 3.31
N SER A 418 -31.41 26.94 2.71
CA SER A 418 -31.12 28.06 1.81
C SER A 418 -30.35 29.22 2.45
N GLU A 419 -30.49 29.45 3.75
CA GLU A 419 -29.75 30.50 4.48
C GLU A 419 -28.29 30.11 4.80
N TYR A 420 -27.91 28.84 4.59
CA TYR A 420 -26.54 28.34 4.68
C TYR A 420 -25.93 27.98 3.30
N LEU A 421 -26.71 28.04 2.22
CA LEU A 421 -26.33 27.61 0.87
C LEU A 421 -26.70 28.65 -0.20
N GLN A 422 -25.69 29.34 -0.75
CA GLN A 422 -25.84 30.17 -1.95
C GLN A 422 -25.31 29.41 -3.17
N VAL A 423 -26.04 29.45 -4.28
CA VAL A 423 -25.70 28.70 -5.50
C VAL A 423 -25.75 29.65 -6.70
N ASP A 424 -24.62 29.84 -7.37
CA ASP A 424 -24.55 30.56 -8.64
C ASP A 424 -25.27 29.76 -9.75
N PRO A 425 -25.71 30.40 -10.85
CA PRO A 425 -26.16 29.70 -12.04
C PRO A 425 -25.11 28.71 -12.55
N GLU A 426 -25.55 27.55 -13.02
CA GLU A 426 -24.69 26.59 -13.73
C GLU A 426 -24.11 27.21 -15.01
N GLN A 427 -22.89 26.77 -15.36
CA GLN A 427 -22.15 27.27 -16.51
C GLN A 427 -21.70 26.09 -17.38
N ASP A 428 -21.95 26.20 -18.69
CA ASP A 428 -21.37 25.29 -19.67
C ASP A 428 -19.88 25.58 -19.80
N VAL A 429 -19.04 24.61 -19.47
CA VAL A 429 -17.58 24.71 -19.57
C VAL A 429 -17.01 23.63 -20.48
N LYS A 430 -15.80 23.86 -20.98
CA LYS A 430 -15.10 22.95 -21.89
C LYS A 430 -13.80 22.48 -21.25
N LEU A 431 -13.63 21.16 -21.18
CA LEU A 431 -12.45 20.50 -20.63
C LEU A 431 -11.24 20.65 -21.56
N ALA A 432 -10.03 20.39 -21.05
CA ALA A 432 -8.78 20.54 -21.81
C ALA A 432 -8.63 19.53 -22.97
N ASP A 433 -9.42 18.46 -22.99
CA ASP A 433 -9.56 17.52 -24.11
C ASP A 433 -10.67 17.92 -25.11
N GLY A 434 -11.42 18.98 -24.81
CA GLY A 434 -12.51 19.51 -25.62
C GLY A 434 -13.90 18.94 -25.34
N LYS A 435 -14.10 18.06 -24.35
CA LYS A 435 -15.44 17.64 -23.91
C LYS A 435 -16.20 18.77 -23.23
N MET A 436 -17.53 18.69 -23.24
CA MET A 436 -18.39 19.59 -22.47
C MET A 436 -18.60 19.08 -21.04
N ALA A 437 -18.75 20.01 -20.11
CA ALA A 437 -19.05 19.76 -18.70
C ALA A 437 -19.89 20.91 -18.12
N LYS A 438 -20.47 20.70 -16.93
CA LYS A 438 -21.17 21.76 -16.17
C LYS A 438 -20.32 22.17 -14.98
N SER A 439 -20.14 23.47 -14.78
CA SER A 439 -19.52 24.04 -13.58
C SER A 439 -20.58 24.76 -12.74
N ILE A 440 -20.57 24.55 -11.43
CA ILE A 440 -21.49 25.19 -10.48
C ILE A 440 -20.65 25.73 -9.33
N LYS A 441 -20.68 27.05 -9.08
CA LYS A 441 -20.05 27.65 -7.90
C LYS A 441 -21.07 27.77 -6.78
N ILE A 442 -20.68 27.34 -5.59
CA ILE A 442 -21.50 27.33 -4.38
C ILE A 442 -20.76 28.09 -3.28
N LYS A 443 -21.50 28.80 -2.45
CA LYS A 443 -21.00 29.31 -1.16
C LYS A 443 -21.77 28.62 -0.06
N SER A 444 -21.06 28.09 0.93
CA SER A 444 -21.65 27.48 2.11
C SER A 444 -21.02 28.01 3.39
N ARG A 445 -21.71 27.89 4.51
CA ARG A 445 -21.20 28.22 5.84
C ARG A 445 -21.78 27.26 6.87
N VAL A 446 -21.01 26.96 7.91
CA VAL A 446 -21.48 26.16 9.07
C VAL A 446 -21.91 27.03 10.24
N ASP A 447 -21.39 28.25 10.34
CA ASP A 447 -21.76 29.24 11.36
C ASP A 447 -22.37 30.51 10.73
N GLU A 448 -22.58 31.55 11.52
CA GLU A 448 -23.13 32.83 11.04
C GLU A 448 -22.18 33.64 10.14
N LYS A 449 -20.86 33.38 10.15
CA LYS A 449 -19.82 34.35 9.76
C LYS A 449 -18.88 33.88 8.66
N ASN A 450 -18.58 32.59 8.61
CA ASN A 450 -17.46 32.02 7.84
C ASN A 450 -17.96 31.31 6.58
N TRP A 451 -18.15 32.09 5.51
CA TRP A 451 -18.40 31.51 4.18
C TRP A 451 -17.13 30.83 3.64
N LYS A 452 -17.31 29.60 3.16
CA LYS A 452 -16.39 28.88 2.26
C LYS A 452 -17.00 28.89 0.84
N VAL A 453 -16.18 28.56 -0.14
CA VAL A 453 -16.61 28.36 -1.53
C VAL A 453 -16.32 26.93 -1.95
N SER A 454 -17.23 26.32 -2.68
CA SER A 454 -16.95 25.14 -3.48
C SER A 454 -17.25 25.38 -4.95
N MET A 455 -16.55 24.66 -5.81
CA MET A 455 -16.76 24.62 -7.25
C MET A 455 -17.00 23.16 -7.64
N HIS A 456 -18.14 22.86 -8.23
CA HIS A 456 -18.56 21.51 -8.58
C HIS A 456 -18.51 21.35 -10.10
N LEU A 457 -17.67 20.45 -10.61
CA LEU A 457 -17.52 20.15 -12.03
C LEU A 457 -18.13 18.77 -12.34
N LEU A 458 -19.12 18.75 -13.21
CA LEU A 458 -19.90 17.58 -13.60
C LEU A 458 -19.62 17.21 -15.05
N VAL A 459 -19.22 15.97 -15.29
CA VAL A 459 -18.90 15.43 -16.63
C VAL A 459 -19.67 14.13 -16.87
N VAL A 460 -20.14 13.92 -18.10
CA VAL A 460 -20.64 12.62 -18.58
C VAL A 460 -19.88 12.29 -19.86
N ASP A 461 -19.21 11.13 -19.90
CA ASP A 461 -18.51 10.63 -21.10
C ASP A 461 -18.67 9.11 -21.24
N GLN A 462 -19.06 8.66 -22.43
CA GLN A 462 -19.08 7.24 -22.84
C GLN A 462 -19.78 6.23 -21.90
N GLY A 463 -20.72 6.67 -21.07
CA GLY A 463 -21.41 5.82 -20.08
C GLY A 463 -20.83 5.90 -18.66
N VAL A 464 -19.92 6.84 -18.40
CA VAL A 464 -19.38 7.18 -17.08
C VAL A 464 -19.82 8.60 -16.71
N GLN A 465 -20.15 8.82 -15.44
CA GLN A 465 -20.37 10.14 -14.86
C GLN A 465 -19.29 10.46 -13.82
N TYR A 466 -18.81 11.71 -13.83
CA TYR A 466 -17.75 12.20 -12.95
C TYR A 466 -18.24 13.45 -12.20
N LEU A 467 -18.01 13.51 -10.90
CA LEU A 467 -18.17 14.72 -10.09
C LEU A 467 -16.84 15.04 -9.42
N MET A 468 -16.29 16.22 -9.71
CA MET A 468 -15.22 16.82 -8.91
C MET A 468 -15.79 17.97 -8.10
N ILE A 469 -15.43 18.05 -6.82
CA ILE A 469 -15.71 19.20 -5.96
C ILE A 469 -14.35 19.75 -5.54
N TYR A 470 -14.11 21.03 -5.82
CA TYR A 470 -12.99 21.80 -5.29
C TYR A 470 -13.50 22.68 -4.15
N HIS A 471 -12.83 22.67 -3.00
CA HIS A 471 -13.14 23.48 -1.83
C HIS A 471 -12.05 24.55 -1.61
N CYS A 472 -12.45 25.76 -1.21
CA CYS A 472 -11.54 26.84 -0.83
C CYS A 472 -12.18 27.86 0.15
N PRO A 473 -11.40 28.76 0.76
CA PRO A 473 -11.93 29.94 1.44
C PRO A 473 -12.61 30.89 0.43
N ASP A 474 -13.56 31.70 0.89
CA ASP A 474 -14.24 32.72 0.07
C ASP A 474 -13.33 33.91 -0.29
N ASN A 475 -12.36 33.68 -1.18
CA ASN A 475 -11.46 34.69 -1.70
C ASN A 475 -11.11 34.49 -3.18
N SER A 476 -10.60 35.54 -3.82
CA SER A 476 -10.29 35.56 -5.25
C SER A 476 -9.15 34.63 -5.65
N GLU A 477 -8.20 34.34 -4.75
CA GLU A 477 -7.05 33.47 -5.01
C GLU A 477 -7.48 32.00 -5.09
N GLY A 478 -8.22 31.51 -4.09
CA GLY A 478 -8.80 30.16 -4.08
C GLY A 478 -9.75 29.94 -5.24
N ILE A 479 -10.64 30.90 -5.53
CA ILE A 479 -11.52 30.80 -6.71
C ILE A 479 -10.70 30.77 -8.01
N SER A 480 -9.62 31.54 -8.14
CA SER A 480 -8.75 31.51 -9.33
C SER A 480 -8.00 30.19 -9.48
N LEU A 481 -7.55 29.60 -8.37
CA LEU A 481 -6.94 28.26 -8.36
C LEU A 481 -7.96 27.20 -8.80
N GLY A 482 -9.17 27.17 -8.22
CA GLY A 482 -10.22 26.22 -8.61
C GLY A 482 -10.55 26.28 -10.11
N ASN A 483 -10.65 27.48 -10.68
CA ASN A 483 -10.80 27.67 -12.13
C ASN A 483 -9.62 27.10 -12.92
N ARG A 484 -8.37 27.34 -12.48
CA ARG A 484 -7.16 26.77 -13.11
C ARG A 484 -7.19 25.23 -13.09
N LEU A 485 -7.45 24.62 -11.91
CA LEU A 485 -7.50 23.17 -11.76
C LEU A 485 -8.53 22.56 -12.73
N PHE A 486 -9.77 23.05 -12.70
CA PHE A 486 -10.84 22.56 -13.57
C PHE A 486 -10.57 22.81 -15.06
N SER A 487 -9.88 23.89 -15.43
CA SER A 487 -9.49 24.13 -16.83
C SER A 487 -8.44 23.14 -17.37
N SER A 488 -7.75 22.40 -16.49
CA SER A 488 -6.75 21.38 -16.89
C SER A 488 -7.34 19.98 -17.07
N VAL A 489 -8.58 19.75 -16.61
CA VAL A 489 -9.22 18.42 -16.55
C VAL A 489 -9.38 17.79 -17.93
N LYS A 490 -9.12 16.49 -18.02
CA LYS A 490 -9.32 15.65 -19.21
C LYS A 490 -9.90 14.29 -18.78
N VAL A 491 -10.67 13.67 -19.66
CA VAL A 491 -11.19 12.30 -19.51
C VAL A 491 -10.71 11.48 -20.71
N ASP A 492 -9.87 10.47 -20.50
CA ASP A 492 -9.27 9.72 -21.62
C ASP A 492 -10.18 8.61 -22.18
N GLY A 493 -11.25 8.27 -21.46
CA GLY A 493 -12.19 7.21 -21.79
C GLY A 493 -11.71 5.78 -21.48
N SER A 494 -10.55 5.61 -20.84
CA SER A 494 -9.97 4.30 -20.50
C SER A 494 -10.89 3.44 -19.63
N VAL A 495 -11.55 4.08 -18.66
CA VAL A 495 -12.53 3.47 -17.72
C VAL A 495 -13.71 2.78 -18.42
N LYS A 496 -13.98 3.09 -19.70
CA LYS A 496 -15.03 2.38 -20.46
C LYS A 496 -14.84 0.85 -20.46
N LYS A 497 -13.59 0.37 -20.39
CA LYS A 497 -13.29 -1.07 -20.32
C LYS A 497 -13.71 -1.69 -18.97
N ASP A 498 -13.64 -0.92 -17.90
CA ASP A 498 -13.98 -1.37 -16.56
C ASP A 498 -15.51 -1.53 -16.41
N LEU A 499 -16.29 -0.80 -17.22
CA LEU A 499 -17.75 -0.99 -17.38
C LEU A 499 -18.14 -2.36 -17.96
N GLU A 500 -17.19 -3.13 -18.53
CA GLU A 500 -17.46 -4.50 -19.01
C GLU A 500 -17.56 -5.53 -17.85
N SER A 501 -17.23 -5.11 -16.62
CA SER A 501 -17.44 -5.86 -15.37
C SER A 501 -18.03 -4.94 -14.28
N PRO A 502 -19.29 -4.48 -14.44
CA PRO A 502 -19.84 -3.34 -13.67
C PRO A 502 -20.19 -3.66 -12.21
N GLU A 503 -20.07 -4.92 -11.77
CA GLU A 503 -20.41 -5.35 -10.41
C GLU A 503 -19.45 -4.74 -9.35
N ASP A 504 -18.18 -4.51 -9.72
CA ASP A 504 -17.18 -3.85 -8.87
C ASP A 504 -17.16 -2.31 -9.00
N PHE A 505 -18.03 -1.72 -9.83
CA PHE A 505 -17.97 -0.30 -10.19
C PHE A 505 -19.11 0.52 -9.54
N PRO A 506 -18.85 1.73 -8.98
CA PRO A 506 -19.90 2.55 -8.38
C PRO A 506 -21.03 2.87 -9.38
N GLN A 507 -22.28 2.71 -8.95
CA GLN A 507 -23.45 2.90 -9.83
C GLN A 507 -24.04 4.30 -9.67
N GLY A 508 -24.20 5.04 -10.77
CA GLY A 508 -24.57 6.45 -10.71
C GLY A 508 -26.03 6.74 -10.37
N GLU A 509 -26.90 5.74 -10.51
CA GLU A 509 -28.30 5.80 -10.09
C GLU A 509 -28.45 5.77 -8.55
N GLU A 510 -27.45 5.23 -7.85
CA GLU A 510 -27.38 5.20 -6.39
C GLU A 510 -27.11 6.60 -5.79
N TRP A 511 -26.47 7.49 -6.55
CA TRP A 511 -26.12 8.85 -6.11
C TRP A 511 -27.35 9.75 -5.88
N TYR A 512 -28.45 9.51 -6.60
CA TYR A 512 -29.62 10.37 -6.62
C TYR A 512 -30.94 9.59 -6.56
N LYS A 513 -31.01 8.56 -5.70
CA LYS A 513 -32.25 7.80 -5.40
C LYS A 513 -33.43 8.72 -5.09
N ASP A 514 -34.63 8.21 -5.36
CA ASP A 514 -35.88 8.83 -4.92
C ASP A 514 -36.03 8.70 -3.39
N TRP A 515 -36.22 9.84 -2.71
CA TRP A 515 -36.33 9.91 -1.25
C TRP A 515 -37.68 9.40 -0.72
N SER A 516 -38.66 9.18 -1.59
CA SER A 516 -39.94 8.55 -1.23
C SER A 516 -39.86 7.03 -1.11
N VAL A 517 -38.82 6.41 -1.68
CA VAL A 517 -38.62 4.95 -1.64
C VAL A 517 -37.92 4.55 -0.33
N SER A 518 -38.40 3.47 0.27
CA SER A 518 -37.86 2.88 1.49
C SER A 518 -38.06 1.38 1.50
N SER A 519 -37.14 0.68 2.14
CA SER A 519 -37.09 -0.78 2.20
C SER A 519 -37.30 -1.27 3.63
N THR A 520 -38.06 -2.36 3.78
CA THR A 520 -38.35 -2.94 5.10
C THR A 520 -37.13 -3.66 5.66
N ARG A 521 -36.63 -3.18 6.81
CA ARG A 521 -35.70 -3.89 7.66
C ARG A 521 -36.44 -4.66 8.76
N LYS A 522 -35.88 -5.80 9.15
CA LYS A 522 -36.47 -6.71 10.15
C LYS A 522 -35.38 -7.15 11.12
N ALA A 523 -35.68 -7.08 12.40
CA ALA A 523 -34.77 -7.41 13.50
C ALA A 523 -35.39 -8.55 14.32
N PRO A 524 -35.35 -9.81 13.83
CA PRO A 524 -36.07 -10.93 14.44
C PRO A 524 -35.55 -11.28 15.85
N ASN A 525 -34.25 -11.08 16.10
CA ASN A 525 -33.65 -11.29 17.42
C ASN A 525 -34.08 -10.22 18.44
N TYR A 526 -34.51 -9.05 17.95
CA TYR A 526 -34.87 -7.87 18.75
C TYR A 526 -36.38 -7.56 18.73
N GLY A 527 -37.17 -8.34 17.98
CA GLY A 527 -38.63 -8.23 17.93
C GLY A 527 -39.16 -6.92 17.32
N PHE A 528 -38.55 -6.40 16.25
CA PHE A 528 -39.06 -5.21 15.53
C PHE A 528 -38.85 -5.21 13.99
N THR A 529 -39.52 -4.27 13.32
CA THR A 529 -39.34 -3.92 11.90
C THR A 529 -39.35 -2.40 11.71
N LEU A 530 -38.71 -1.91 10.66
CA LEU A 530 -38.57 -0.49 10.32
C LEU A 530 -38.60 -0.32 8.78
N GLN A 531 -39.09 0.80 8.26
CA GLN A 531 -38.85 1.20 6.87
C GLN A 531 -37.67 2.17 6.83
N VAL A 532 -36.60 1.81 6.12
CA VAL A 532 -35.39 2.63 6.00
C VAL A 532 -35.34 3.23 4.58
N PRO A 533 -35.17 4.55 4.41
CA PRO A 533 -35.03 5.16 3.10
C PRO A 533 -33.83 4.58 2.34
N ASP A 534 -34.03 4.10 1.11
CA ASP A 534 -32.99 3.39 0.35
C ASP A 534 -31.72 4.25 0.17
N TRP A 535 -31.91 5.57 0.05
CA TRP A 535 -30.87 6.57 -0.11
C TRP A 535 -29.97 6.76 1.13
N TRP A 536 -30.30 6.20 2.30
CA TRP A 536 -29.36 6.12 3.43
C TRP A 536 -28.33 5.01 3.26
N THR A 537 -28.70 3.93 2.58
CA THR A 537 -27.80 2.82 2.23
C THR A 537 -27.14 2.99 0.86
N SER A 538 -27.34 4.12 0.17
CA SER A 538 -26.82 4.35 -1.18
C SER A 538 -26.30 5.77 -1.45
N GLY A 539 -25.38 5.88 -2.41
CA GLY A 539 -24.88 7.15 -2.94
C GLY A 539 -23.64 7.72 -2.25
N PHE A 540 -23.14 8.85 -2.77
CA PHE A 540 -21.80 9.42 -2.54
C PHE A 540 -21.16 9.23 -1.16
N TYR A 541 -21.94 9.48 -0.11
CA TYR A 541 -21.47 9.50 1.28
C TYR A 541 -22.46 8.77 2.21
N ALA A 542 -23.17 7.76 1.67
CA ALA A 542 -23.86 6.78 2.51
C ALA A 542 -22.83 5.84 3.14
N TRP A 543 -22.98 5.58 4.43
CA TRP A 543 -22.49 4.34 5.03
C TRP A 543 -23.56 3.76 5.95
N GLY A 544 -23.68 2.43 5.98
CA GLY A 544 -24.67 1.73 6.78
C GLY A 544 -24.11 0.45 7.37
N GLU A 545 -24.39 0.21 8.65
CA GLU A 545 -24.13 -1.05 9.35
C GLU A 545 -25.45 -1.57 9.96
N GLU A 546 -25.73 -2.86 9.77
CA GLU A 546 -26.99 -3.49 10.17
C GLU A 546 -26.70 -4.85 10.85
N ASN A 547 -26.79 -4.91 12.18
CA ASN A 547 -26.53 -6.08 13.01
C ASN A 547 -27.83 -6.84 13.40
N TYR A 548 -28.88 -6.72 12.59
CA TYR A 548 -30.24 -7.21 12.88
C TYR A 548 -30.36 -8.72 13.14
N ASP A 549 -29.51 -9.52 12.49
CA ASP A 549 -29.47 -10.99 12.60
C ASP A 549 -28.43 -11.51 13.61
N VAL A 550 -27.68 -10.61 14.27
CA VAL A 550 -26.72 -10.96 15.33
C VAL A 550 -27.45 -11.01 16.69
N GLU A 551 -27.07 -11.93 17.58
CA GLU A 551 -27.57 -11.96 18.97
C GLU A 551 -26.67 -11.09 19.87
N LEU A 552 -26.81 -9.76 19.79
CA LEU A 552 -26.22 -8.82 20.75
C LEU A 552 -27.22 -8.58 21.89
N ASP A 553 -26.76 -8.64 23.15
CA ASP A 553 -27.65 -8.41 24.29
C ASP A 553 -27.87 -6.90 24.55
N GLU A 554 -26.89 -6.04 24.23
CA GLU A 554 -27.04 -4.59 24.13
C GLU A 554 -26.07 -4.02 23.07
N GLY A 555 -26.30 -2.77 22.63
CA GLY A 555 -25.43 -2.05 21.71
C GLY A 555 -26.14 -1.46 20.48
N MET A 556 -25.35 -1.14 19.46
CA MET A 556 -25.78 -0.53 18.20
C MET A 556 -26.27 -1.61 17.24
N ILE A 557 -27.59 -1.64 16.97
CA ILE A 557 -28.23 -2.67 16.16
C ILE A 557 -28.31 -2.24 14.68
N ALA A 558 -28.42 -0.94 14.42
CA ALA A 558 -28.18 -0.37 13.10
C ALA A 558 -27.70 1.08 13.19
N TYR A 559 -26.91 1.51 12.21
CA TYR A 559 -26.39 2.87 12.09
C TYR A 559 -26.26 3.25 10.61
N TYR A 560 -26.68 4.47 10.26
CA TYR A 560 -26.67 5.00 8.91
C TYR A 560 -26.10 6.42 8.95
N SER A 561 -24.91 6.59 8.36
CA SER A 561 -24.13 7.82 8.35
C SER A 561 -24.29 8.59 7.04
N ARG A 562 -24.35 9.92 7.14
CA ARG A 562 -24.19 10.91 6.07
C ARG A 562 -23.21 12.00 6.58
N PRO A 563 -22.65 12.87 5.73
CA PRO A 563 -21.70 13.88 6.17
C PRO A 563 -22.25 14.83 7.24
N ASP A 564 -23.53 15.18 7.12
CA ASP A 564 -24.18 16.23 7.91
C ASP A 564 -25.22 15.68 8.93
N SER A 565 -25.37 14.36 9.02
CA SER A 565 -26.41 13.68 9.83
C SER A 565 -26.23 12.15 9.96
N ASP A 566 -26.76 11.57 11.03
CA ASP A 566 -26.68 10.13 11.34
C ASP A 566 -27.93 9.60 12.06
N PHE A 567 -28.50 8.49 11.58
CA PHE A 567 -29.62 7.76 12.22
C PHE A 567 -29.15 6.41 12.75
N SER A 568 -29.63 6.02 13.93
CA SER A 568 -29.28 4.73 14.52
C SER A 568 -30.37 4.14 15.42
N VAL A 569 -30.26 2.83 15.66
CA VAL A 569 -31.11 2.07 16.57
C VAL A 569 -30.22 1.33 17.56
N TYR A 570 -30.32 1.69 18.82
CA TYR A 570 -29.63 1.03 19.94
C TYR A 570 -30.61 0.24 20.80
N VAL A 571 -30.09 -0.77 21.49
CA VAL A 571 -30.81 -1.53 22.52
C VAL A 571 -29.98 -1.53 23.79
N ASP A 572 -30.55 -0.99 24.88
CA ASP A 572 -29.94 -0.88 26.21
C ASP A 572 -30.58 -1.88 27.19
N GLN A 573 -29.79 -2.47 28.10
CA GLN A 573 -30.31 -3.31 29.20
C GLN A 573 -30.88 -2.52 30.40
N VAL A 574 -31.08 -1.21 30.25
CA VAL A 574 -31.77 -0.37 31.25
C VAL A 574 -33.28 -0.59 31.20
N ARG A 575 -33.98 -0.35 32.31
CA ARG A 575 -35.39 -0.74 32.49
C ARG A 575 -36.37 0.39 32.28
N THR A 576 -35.89 1.63 32.23
CA THR A 576 -36.72 2.84 32.14
C THR A 576 -36.18 3.81 31.10
N VAL A 577 -37.07 4.58 30.48
CA VAL A 577 -36.70 5.64 29.53
C VAL A 577 -35.97 6.80 30.24
N GLU A 578 -36.19 6.96 31.54
CA GLU A 578 -35.43 7.84 32.41
C GLU A 578 -33.93 7.42 32.52
N GLU A 579 -33.63 6.14 32.75
CA GLU A 579 -32.23 5.63 32.77
C GLU A 579 -31.56 5.73 31.39
N ALA A 580 -32.30 5.44 30.30
CA ALA A 580 -31.78 5.55 28.95
C ALA A 580 -31.47 7.01 28.56
N LEU A 581 -32.34 7.96 28.92
CA LEU A 581 -32.08 9.38 28.67
C LEU A 581 -30.84 9.85 29.42
N ALA A 582 -30.64 9.41 30.67
CA ALA A 582 -29.43 9.74 31.42
C ALA A 582 -28.15 9.20 30.75
N ARG A 583 -28.18 7.99 30.16
CA ARG A 583 -27.06 7.47 29.34
C ARG A 583 -26.79 8.34 28.10
N TRP A 584 -27.82 8.76 27.36
CA TRP A 584 -27.66 9.61 26.17
C TRP A 584 -27.17 11.01 26.52
N GLU A 585 -27.65 11.59 27.61
CA GLU A 585 -27.14 12.84 28.15
C GLU A 585 -25.64 12.76 28.49
N ASP A 586 -25.19 11.66 29.10
CA ASP A 586 -23.79 11.43 29.47
C ASP A 586 -22.90 11.24 28.23
N TYR A 587 -23.35 10.42 27.27
CA TYR A 587 -22.69 10.19 25.99
C TYR A 587 -22.42 11.48 25.20
N TYR A 588 -23.42 12.38 25.10
CA TYR A 588 -23.25 13.66 24.38
C TYR A 588 -22.55 14.76 25.19
N LYS A 589 -22.33 14.58 26.51
CA LYS A 589 -21.44 15.44 27.31
C LYS A 589 -19.98 15.01 27.16
N GLY A 590 -19.72 13.71 27.19
CA GLY A 590 -18.38 13.14 27.01
C GLY A 590 -17.37 13.57 28.08
N GLU A 591 -16.07 13.47 27.76
CA GLU A 591 -14.96 13.89 28.65
C GLU A 591 -14.45 15.32 28.37
N GLY A 592 -15.20 16.16 27.64
CA GLY A 592 -14.73 17.46 27.15
C GLY A 592 -15.74 18.61 27.26
N ASP A 593 -15.41 19.76 26.67
CA ASP A 593 -16.19 21.01 26.70
C ASP A 593 -17.41 20.97 25.75
N THR A 594 -18.23 19.92 25.86
CA THR A 594 -19.45 19.69 25.07
C THR A 594 -20.69 20.04 25.90
N ARG A 595 -21.43 21.06 25.45
CA ARG A 595 -22.64 21.54 26.15
C ARG A 595 -23.88 20.90 25.56
N VAL A 596 -24.70 20.25 26.40
CA VAL A 596 -25.98 19.63 26.00
C VAL A 596 -27.14 20.40 26.64
N GLU A 597 -28.13 20.77 25.82
CA GLU A 597 -29.41 21.36 26.28
C GLU A 597 -30.59 20.52 25.80
N ILE A 598 -31.40 20.00 26.73
CA ILE A 598 -32.71 19.41 26.37
C ILE A 598 -33.66 20.56 26.01
N VAL A 599 -33.99 20.65 24.71
CA VAL A 599 -34.94 21.63 24.15
C VAL A 599 -36.38 21.15 24.36
N LYS A 600 -36.61 19.84 24.26
CA LYS A 600 -37.93 19.21 24.37
C LYS A 600 -37.84 17.85 25.05
N GLN A 601 -38.77 17.53 25.95
CA GLN A 601 -38.95 16.20 26.52
C GLN A 601 -40.44 15.92 26.73
N GLU A 602 -40.98 14.92 26.04
CA GLU A 602 -42.39 14.53 26.12
C GLU A 602 -42.53 13.06 26.57
N LYS A 603 -43.35 12.84 27.59
CA LYS A 603 -43.79 11.49 27.98
C LYS A 603 -44.89 11.04 27.03
N THR A 604 -44.69 9.91 26.36
CA THR A 604 -45.60 9.38 25.33
C THR A 604 -45.68 7.84 25.41
N THR A 605 -46.39 7.21 24.47
CA THR A 605 -46.44 5.75 24.33
C THR A 605 -46.28 5.32 22.88
N VAL A 606 -45.50 4.25 22.65
CA VAL A 606 -45.34 3.62 21.34
C VAL A 606 -45.88 2.21 21.43
N GLN A 607 -46.97 1.92 20.71
CA GLN A 607 -47.63 0.61 20.70
C GLN A 607 -47.93 0.07 22.12
N GLY A 608 -48.41 0.96 23.00
CA GLY A 608 -48.71 0.65 24.41
C GLY A 608 -47.51 0.65 25.37
N ASN A 609 -46.28 0.60 24.85
CA ASN A 609 -45.06 0.69 25.65
C ASN A 609 -44.80 2.14 26.10
N LYS A 610 -44.18 2.33 27.26
CA LYS A 610 -43.79 3.67 27.75
C LYS A 610 -42.65 4.21 26.88
N ALA A 611 -42.77 5.46 26.43
CA ALA A 611 -41.77 6.08 25.59
C ALA A 611 -41.49 7.55 25.97
N TYR A 612 -40.28 8.01 25.67
CA TYR A 612 -39.89 9.42 25.67
C TYR A 612 -39.57 9.86 24.24
N ALA A 613 -40.13 11.00 23.83
CA ALA A 613 -39.65 11.75 22.69
C ALA A 613 -38.85 12.96 23.21
N VAL A 614 -37.60 13.10 22.78
CA VAL A 614 -36.67 14.14 23.29
C VAL A 614 -36.00 14.84 22.12
N GLU A 615 -35.87 16.17 22.21
CA GLU A 615 -34.98 16.96 21.35
C GLU A 615 -33.90 17.60 22.21
N MET A 616 -32.64 17.40 21.83
CA MET A 616 -31.45 17.92 22.52
C MET A 616 -30.60 18.71 21.53
N LYS A 617 -30.07 19.87 21.94
CA LYS A 617 -29.01 20.56 21.21
C LYS A 617 -27.67 20.26 21.84
N VAL A 618 -26.68 19.97 21.00
CA VAL A 618 -25.29 19.75 21.40
C VAL A 618 -24.43 20.82 20.75
N PHE A 619 -23.57 21.45 21.55
CA PHE A 619 -22.66 22.51 21.14
C PHE A 619 -21.23 22.10 21.51
N SER A 620 -20.30 22.19 20.55
CA SER A 620 -18.88 21.95 20.80
C SER A 620 -18.11 23.27 20.78
N GLU A 621 -17.48 23.64 21.91
CA GLU A 621 -16.63 24.86 21.95
C GLU A 621 -15.36 24.73 21.09
N ALA A 622 -14.95 23.50 20.74
CA ALA A 622 -13.77 23.23 19.94
C ALA A 622 -13.89 23.67 18.46
N GLY A 623 -15.08 23.99 17.95
CA GLY A 623 -15.20 24.55 16.60
C GLY A 623 -16.60 24.61 15.99
N GLN A 624 -17.36 25.67 16.30
CA GLN A 624 -18.43 26.27 15.48
C GLN A 624 -19.68 25.42 15.12
N LEU A 625 -19.67 24.09 15.27
CA LEU A 625 -20.79 23.23 14.93
C LEU A 625 -21.78 23.06 16.09
N SER A 626 -23.07 23.28 15.79
CA SER A 626 -24.18 22.83 16.62
C SER A 626 -25.03 21.82 15.85
N PHE A 627 -25.33 20.70 16.50
CA PHE A 627 -26.22 19.67 15.97
C PHE A 627 -27.36 19.42 16.94
N THR A 628 -28.50 18.97 16.40
CA THR A 628 -29.70 18.69 17.19
C THR A 628 -30.02 17.21 17.11
N VAL A 629 -30.00 16.54 18.26
CA VAL A 629 -30.31 15.12 18.43
C VAL A 629 -31.80 14.96 18.76
N ASN A 630 -32.47 14.08 18.04
CA ASN A 630 -33.82 13.62 18.35
C ASN A 630 -33.70 12.19 18.90
N LEU A 631 -34.35 11.91 20.03
CA LEU A 631 -34.43 10.57 20.62
C LEU A 631 -35.88 10.12 20.68
N LEU A 632 -36.14 8.88 20.26
CA LEU A 632 -37.34 8.13 20.63
C LEU A 632 -36.91 6.90 21.43
N LEU A 633 -37.04 7.01 22.76
CA LEU A 633 -36.67 5.97 23.72
C LEU A 633 -37.92 5.17 24.08
N ILE A 634 -37.92 3.84 23.95
CA ILE A 634 -39.09 2.98 24.16
C ILE A 634 -38.74 1.82 25.10
N ALA A 635 -39.33 1.79 26.30
CA ALA A 635 -39.10 0.72 27.27
C ALA A 635 -40.03 -0.49 27.02
N ARG A 636 -39.46 -1.64 26.68
CA ARG A 636 -40.17 -2.91 26.43
C ARG A 636 -39.42 -4.09 27.05
N GLU A 637 -40.14 -4.97 27.75
CA GLU A 637 -39.64 -6.27 28.24
C GLU A 637 -38.34 -6.24 29.09
N GLY A 638 -38.04 -5.09 29.70
CA GLY A 638 -36.87 -4.89 30.57
C GLY A 638 -35.64 -4.31 29.87
N LYS A 639 -35.72 -4.02 28.56
CA LYS A 639 -34.75 -3.25 27.77
C LYS A 639 -35.35 -1.89 27.35
N VAL A 640 -34.50 -0.97 26.88
CA VAL A 640 -34.94 0.22 26.15
C VAL A 640 -34.41 0.18 24.72
N PHE A 641 -35.30 0.45 23.77
CA PHE A 641 -34.98 0.66 22.37
C PHE A 641 -34.80 2.17 22.16
N SER A 642 -33.62 2.58 21.73
CA SER A 642 -33.26 3.99 21.50
C SER A 642 -33.14 4.23 20.00
N LEU A 643 -34.15 4.83 19.37
CA LEU A 643 -34.02 5.37 18.02
C LEU A 643 -33.41 6.76 18.16
N VAL A 644 -32.21 6.94 17.62
CA VAL A 644 -31.38 8.14 17.79
C VAL A 644 -31.18 8.79 16.43
N TYR A 645 -31.30 10.11 16.39
CA TYR A 645 -31.08 10.85 15.16
C TYR A 645 -30.43 12.21 15.36
N SER A 646 -29.19 12.32 14.90
CA SER A 646 -28.35 13.51 14.96
C SER A 646 -28.23 14.16 13.58
N MET A 647 -28.20 15.49 13.55
CA MET A 647 -28.08 16.28 12.32
C MET A 647 -27.60 17.71 12.63
N GLU A 648 -26.68 18.23 11.82
CA GLU A 648 -26.23 19.61 11.90
C GLU A 648 -27.39 20.61 11.73
N ASP A 649 -27.32 21.75 12.44
CA ASP A 649 -28.33 22.81 12.28
C ASP A 649 -28.34 23.43 10.86
N THR A 650 -27.27 23.26 10.08
CA THR A 650 -27.15 23.59 8.63
C THR A 650 -28.06 22.72 7.75
N ALA A 651 -28.20 21.44 8.13
CA ALA A 651 -28.79 20.37 7.33
C ALA A 651 -30.26 20.08 7.69
N ARG A 652 -30.81 20.67 8.76
CA ARG A 652 -32.21 20.51 9.21
C ARG A 652 -33.28 21.07 8.25
N THR A 653 -33.32 20.56 7.01
CA THR A 653 -34.31 20.85 5.98
C THR A 653 -35.63 20.11 6.23
N PRO A 654 -36.77 20.56 5.69
CA PRO A 654 -38.03 19.83 5.75
C PRO A 654 -37.94 18.41 5.13
N GLU A 655 -37.24 18.25 4.02
CA GLU A 655 -37.13 17.00 3.27
C GLU A 655 -36.32 15.93 4.01
N LEU A 656 -35.26 16.36 4.71
CA LEU A 656 -34.52 15.48 5.61
C LEU A 656 -35.38 15.12 6.83
N LEU A 657 -35.90 16.14 7.54
CA LEU A 657 -36.71 15.95 8.76
C LEU A 657 -37.94 15.07 8.52
N ASP A 658 -38.61 15.16 7.37
CA ASP A 658 -39.72 14.27 7.03
C ASP A 658 -39.24 12.84 6.74
N SER A 659 -38.09 12.66 6.08
CA SER A 659 -37.52 11.31 5.85
C SER A 659 -37.16 10.61 7.16
N PHE A 660 -36.69 11.38 8.13
CA PHE A 660 -36.43 10.94 9.49
C PHE A 660 -37.70 10.60 10.26
N LYS A 661 -38.72 11.46 10.15
CA LYS A 661 -40.03 11.24 10.75
C LYS A 661 -40.73 9.99 10.20
N ARG A 662 -40.81 9.83 8.87
CA ARG A 662 -41.39 8.64 8.20
C ARG A 662 -40.72 7.35 8.69
N THR A 663 -39.40 7.38 8.88
CA THR A 663 -38.64 6.26 9.44
C THR A 663 -39.11 5.94 10.87
N MET A 664 -39.07 6.90 11.80
CA MET A 664 -39.49 6.68 13.19
C MET A 664 -40.95 6.24 13.32
N GLU A 665 -41.88 6.84 12.55
CA GLU A 665 -43.30 6.47 12.56
C GLU A 665 -43.55 5.05 12.00
N SER A 666 -42.62 4.52 11.20
CA SER A 666 -42.70 3.16 10.65
C SER A 666 -42.18 2.07 11.60
N PHE A 667 -41.57 2.42 12.75
CA PHE A 667 -41.07 1.44 13.71
C PHE A 667 -42.23 0.63 14.31
N GLN A 668 -42.26 -0.68 14.08
CA GLN A 668 -43.27 -1.60 14.61
C GLN A 668 -42.60 -2.75 15.35
N PHE A 669 -43.06 -3.04 16.56
CA PHE A 669 -42.69 -4.24 17.30
C PHE A 669 -43.40 -5.46 16.72
N THR A 670 -42.74 -6.61 16.76
CA THR A 670 -43.28 -7.90 16.34
C THR A 670 -43.49 -8.83 17.54
N GLU A 671 -44.40 -9.80 17.36
CA GLU A 671 -44.69 -10.85 18.33
C GLU A 671 -43.61 -11.95 18.40
N GLN A 672 -42.61 -11.90 17.50
CA GLN A 672 -41.48 -12.82 17.47
C GLN A 672 -40.22 -12.15 18.00
N VAL A 673 -39.91 -12.41 19.27
CA VAL A 673 -38.51 -12.58 19.69
C VAL A 673 -38.22 -14.07 19.51
N THR A 674 -37.47 -14.45 18.48
CA THR A 674 -37.06 -15.84 18.27
C THR A 674 -36.01 -16.24 19.30
N ASN A 675 -36.47 -16.64 20.49
CA ASN A 675 -35.66 -17.12 21.62
C ASN A 675 -34.96 -18.45 21.27
N LYS A 676 -33.91 -18.39 20.45
CA LYS A 676 -33.11 -19.54 19.99
C LYS A 676 -32.04 -19.95 21.00
N LYS A 677 -32.45 -20.08 22.27
CA LYS A 677 -31.65 -20.79 23.27
C LYS A 677 -31.62 -22.29 22.95
N SER A 678 -30.57 -22.71 22.26
CA SER A 678 -30.18 -24.11 22.01
C SER A 678 -28.69 -24.31 22.26
#